data_AF-A0A1V3L4M0-F1
#
_entry.id   AF-A0A1V3L4M0-F1
#
_cell.length_a   1.000
_cell.length_b   1.000
_cell.length_c   1.000
_cell.angle_alpha   90.00
_cell.angle_beta   90.00
_cell.angle_gamma   90.00
#
_symmetry.space_group_name_H-M   'P 1'
#
loop_
_entity.id
_entity.type
_entity.pdbx_description
1 polymer ?
#
loop_
_entity_poly.entity_id
_entity_poly.type
_entity_poly.pdbx_seq_one_letter_code
_entity_poly.pdbx_strand_id
1 'polypeptide(L)'
;MLPRLSNAPQLDESIRHYLIELKKQHFEGDIATNYADRLSLSTDNSVYQQLPQAILFPKTVADIVRLTKLANLPAYQALTFTPRGGGTGTNGQSLNHNIIVDMSRHMTAILELNVEERWVRVQAGVVKDQLNQFLKPYGLFFAPELSTSNRATLGGMINTDASGQGSLQYGKTSNHVLALRSVLMNGEILDTSAVKSQAIFDNIDALGLNETTKTLHQTIAQRCKEKRESIINDLPQLNRFLTGYDLKNVFNEDESEFNLTRLLTGSEGSLAFICEAKLNLLPIPQYRTLINIKYSSFDAALRNAPFMVKANALSVETIDSKVLDLAKQDIIWHSVSELLTEEENCPILGLNIVEYAGNNQEKIYHQVTALCQALDEKIAQQQDHIIGYQICHDLPSIERIYAMRKKAVGLLGNAKGAAKPIPFVEDTCVPPEHLADYISEFRALLDRHHLQYGMFGHVDAGVLHVRPALDLCDKEQVKLFKQISDEVAELTIKYGGLLWGEHGKGVRSHYGEKFFTAELWNELRYIKFLFDPHNRLNPGKICTPLGSEDELYSILSPMRADYDRQIPLQIRDEFKGAMNCNGNGLCFNFDEHSIMCPSMKVSKNRVFSPKGRAAMVREWLRLLTNENISPEQLDFQKNDVKLTALVAKIRHSVQKWRGEYDFSHEVKAAMDTCLACKACASQCPIKIDVPSFRAKFFHFYHSRYLRPVKDHIVANLELAAPYMAKQAKFFNYFTQLKTTQRLVEKTTGMTDLPLLSTPNLHQQLVEIGYQGKPLEVLEQLSAVEKEKVLLIVQDPYTSYYDAKVVRDFVALTQKLGFNPILLPFKPNGKAMHVKGFLKRFAKTAKNQAEFLNRVAKLGMPLVGVDPAIVLSYRDEYKEALQAQRGDFHVLTAHEWLKNQLDSGVLENLPKTDRTFDWHLFPHCTESTFMPNSPKEWQQIFEKFGQQLTVEKVGCCGMAGVFGHEVQNQTMSRDIYDISWRKKLHGKDPHFCLATGYSCRSQVKRYEQAVLKHPIQALLEVLG
;
A
#
# COMPACT_ATOMS: atom_id res chain seq x y z
N MET A 1 -28.35 -13.99 17.06
CA MET A 1 -28.35 -12.74 16.26
C MET A 1 -27.30 -11.82 16.89
N LEU A 2 -26.57 -11.03 16.10
CA LEU A 2 -25.55 -10.15 16.66
C LEU A 2 -26.15 -9.05 17.57
N PRO A 3 -25.44 -8.64 18.63
CA PRO A 3 -25.82 -7.55 19.52
C PRO A 3 -25.67 -6.19 18.81
N ARG A 4 -26.19 -5.14 19.45
CA ARG A 4 -25.97 -3.75 19.03
C ARG A 4 -24.66 -3.27 19.64
N LEU A 5 -23.76 -2.71 18.84
CA LEU A 5 -22.50 -2.15 19.35
C LEU A 5 -22.64 -0.65 19.61
N SER A 6 -23.23 -0.30 20.75
CA SER A 6 -23.57 1.08 21.09
C SER A 6 -22.47 1.86 21.83
N ASN A 7 -21.52 1.16 22.45
CA ASN A 7 -20.48 1.73 23.29
C ASN A 7 -19.28 2.23 22.47
N ALA A 8 -19.46 3.32 21.72
CA ALA A 8 -18.33 4.00 21.10
C ALA A 8 -17.67 4.99 22.07
N PRO A 9 -16.32 5.11 22.04
CA PRO A 9 -15.61 6.10 22.85
C PRO A 9 -16.11 7.52 22.55
N GLN A 10 -16.61 8.20 23.59
CA GLN A 10 -17.09 9.57 23.48
C GLN A 10 -15.93 10.55 23.32
N LEU A 11 -16.24 11.74 22.82
CA LEU A 11 -15.31 12.86 22.74
C LEU A 11 -15.26 13.56 24.10
N ASP A 12 -14.10 14.11 24.44
CA ASP A 12 -14.02 15.10 25.49
C ASP A 12 -14.90 16.32 25.15
N GLU A 13 -15.62 16.83 26.15
CA GLU A 13 -16.56 17.94 25.99
C GLU A 13 -15.86 19.24 25.57
N SER A 14 -14.65 19.49 26.08
CA SER A 14 -13.83 20.65 25.70
C SER A 14 -13.43 20.61 24.23
N ILE A 15 -13.10 19.41 23.72
CA ILE A 15 -12.78 19.18 22.31
C ILE A 15 -14.03 19.36 21.45
N ARG A 16 -15.17 18.81 21.88
CA ARG A 16 -16.44 18.99 21.17
C ARG A 16 -16.78 20.48 21.01
N HIS A 17 -16.62 21.26 22.07
CA HIS A 17 -16.84 22.70 22.05
C HIS A 17 -15.83 23.42 21.13
N TYR A 18 -14.55 23.09 21.23
CA TYR A 18 -13.50 23.62 20.36
C TYR A 18 -13.78 23.39 18.87
N LEU A 19 -14.22 22.19 18.49
CA LEU A 19 -14.53 21.87 17.08
C LEU A 19 -15.75 22.64 16.55
N ILE A 20 -16.75 22.88 17.40
CA ILE A 20 -17.90 23.71 17.05
C ILE A 20 -17.45 25.15 16.80
N GLU A 21 -16.64 25.71 17.71
CA GLU A 21 -16.10 27.05 17.55
C GLU A 21 -15.16 27.16 16.33
N LEU A 22 -14.32 26.15 16.08
CA LEU A 22 -13.44 26.11 14.92
C LEU A 22 -14.24 26.17 13.61
N LYS A 23 -15.37 25.45 13.54
CA LYS A 23 -16.28 25.52 12.39
C LYS A 23 -16.90 26.91 12.24
N LYS A 24 -17.22 27.61 13.34
CA LYS A 24 -17.70 29.00 13.31
C LYS A 24 -16.64 29.98 12.84
N GLN A 25 -15.35 29.70 13.08
CA GLN A 25 -14.21 30.48 12.58
C GLN A 25 -13.90 30.23 11.09
N HIS A 26 -14.83 29.63 10.33
CA HIS A 26 -14.69 29.35 8.90
C HIS A 26 -13.47 28.48 8.55
N PHE A 27 -13.19 27.45 9.36
CA PHE A 27 -12.25 26.39 8.97
C PHE A 27 -12.75 25.70 7.68
N GLU A 28 -11.94 25.73 6.63
CA GLU A 28 -12.32 25.26 5.28
C GLU A 28 -12.09 23.75 5.11
N GLY A 29 -11.20 23.19 5.94
CA GLY A 29 -10.87 21.78 6.00
C GLY A 29 -11.99 20.87 6.52
N ASP A 30 -11.75 19.56 6.45
CA ASP A 30 -12.70 18.58 7.02
C ASP A 30 -12.44 18.38 8.52
N ILE A 31 -13.51 18.12 9.27
CA ILE A 31 -13.44 17.71 10.68
C ILE A 31 -14.05 16.32 10.81
N ALA A 32 -13.32 15.38 11.39
CA ALA A 32 -13.80 14.01 11.62
C ALA A 32 -13.75 13.64 13.11
N THR A 33 -14.89 13.16 13.62
CA THR A 33 -15.10 12.80 15.03
C THR A 33 -15.73 11.43 15.22
N ASN A 34 -16.23 10.80 14.16
CA ASN A 34 -16.79 9.46 14.25
C ASN A 34 -15.71 8.43 14.61
N TYR A 35 -16.14 7.26 15.08
CA TYR A 35 -15.20 6.30 15.64
C TYR A 35 -14.30 5.69 14.57
N ALA A 36 -14.83 5.42 13.37
CA ALA A 36 -14.11 4.86 12.25
C ALA A 36 -12.97 5.74 11.74
N ASP A 37 -13.19 7.04 11.57
CA ASP A 37 -12.16 7.97 11.12
C ASP A 37 -11.02 8.01 12.16
N ARG A 38 -11.36 8.16 13.45
CA ARG A 38 -10.41 8.16 14.57
C ARG A 38 -9.59 6.87 14.61
N LEU A 39 -10.24 5.72 14.51
CA LEU A 39 -9.59 4.41 14.51
C LEU A 39 -8.73 4.17 13.25
N SER A 40 -9.10 4.73 12.10
CA SER A 40 -8.28 4.60 10.87
C SER A 40 -6.92 5.31 10.96
N LEU A 41 -6.81 6.32 11.84
CA LEU A 41 -5.58 7.07 12.09
C LEU A 41 -4.93 6.73 13.44
N SER A 42 -5.49 5.80 14.23
CA SER A 42 -4.94 5.44 15.54
C SER A 42 -3.66 4.61 15.49
N THR A 43 -3.21 4.25 14.28
CA THR A 43 -2.03 3.41 14.04
C THR A 43 -1.17 3.97 12.91
N ASP A 44 0.13 3.75 12.98
CA ASP A 44 1.10 3.93 11.90
C ASP A 44 1.75 2.57 11.57
N ASN A 45 3.01 2.53 11.14
CA ASN A 45 3.74 1.29 10.87
C ASN A 45 4.41 0.70 12.13
N SER A 46 4.35 1.39 13.27
CA SER A 46 4.82 0.89 14.57
C SER A 46 3.88 -0.14 15.19
N VAL A 47 4.25 -0.71 16.33
CA VAL A 47 3.41 -1.64 17.11
C VAL A 47 2.29 -0.93 17.89
N TYR A 48 2.36 0.39 18.03
CA TYR A 48 1.51 1.18 18.92
C TYR A 48 0.13 1.48 18.33
N GLN A 49 -0.83 1.73 19.24
CA GLN A 49 -2.17 2.19 18.90
C GLN A 49 -2.65 3.25 19.90
N GLN A 50 -2.87 4.48 19.40
CA GLN A 50 -3.40 5.60 20.18
C GLN A 50 -4.63 6.13 19.50
N LEU A 51 -5.81 6.00 20.13
CA LEU A 51 -7.06 6.49 19.54
C LEU A 51 -7.12 8.03 19.67
N PRO A 52 -7.16 8.80 18.59
CA PRO A 52 -7.32 10.26 18.65
C PRO A 52 -8.65 10.66 19.28
N GLN A 53 -8.75 11.88 19.81
CA GLN A 53 -10.04 12.48 20.15
C GLN A 53 -10.74 13.00 18.88
N ALA A 54 -10.04 13.69 18.00
CA ALA A 54 -10.59 14.18 16.73
C ALA A 54 -9.50 14.27 15.66
N ILE A 55 -9.93 14.43 14.40
CA ILE A 55 -9.01 14.65 13.28
C ILE A 55 -9.44 15.89 12.50
N LEU A 56 -8.48 16.77 12.23
CA LEU A 56 -8.61 17.95 11.39
C LEU A 56 -7.84 17.74 10.08
N PHE A 57 -8.46 18.06 8.95
CA PHE A 57 -7.87 17.96 7.62
C PHE A 57 -7.82 19.36 6.98
N PRO A 58 -6.83 20.20 7.34
CA PRO A 58 -6.70 21.57 6.85
C PRO A 58 -6.47 21.61 5.33
N LYS A 59 -6.97 22.65 4.66
CA LYS A 59 -6.74 22.89 3.22
C LYS A 59 -5.68 23.94 2.95
N THR A 60 -5.51 24.88 3.87
CA THR A 60 -4.66 26.05 3.69
C THR A 60 -3.80 26.34 4.93
N VAL A 61 -2.78 27.18 4.79
CA VAL A 61 -2.03 27.71 5.94
C VAL A 61 -2.97 28.48 6.88
N ALA A 62 -3.96 29.20 6.33
CA ALA A 62 -4.94 29.95 7.11
C ALA A 62 -5.78 29.05 8.03
N ASP A 63 -6.12 27.83 7.61
CA ASP A 63 -6.79 26.85 8.47
C ASP A 63 -5.96 26.47 9.70
N ILE A 64 -4.65 26.33 9.55
CA ILE A 64 -3.73 26.08 10.66
C ILE A 64 -3.65 27.30 11.58
N VAL A 65 -3.55 28.50 11.02
CA VAL A 65 -3.57 29.75 11.81
C VAL A 65 -4.87 29.89 12.60
N ARG A 66 -6.02 29.58 11.99
CA ARG A 66 -7.34 29.62 12.66
C ARG A 66 -7.40 28.64 13.83
N LEU A 67 -6.97 27.40 13.63
CA LEU A 67 -7.02 26.37 14.67
C LEU A 67 -6.08 26.73 15.84
N THR A 68 -4.85 27.16 15.57
CA THR A 68 -3.90 27.51 16.64
C THR A 68 -4.31 28.79 17.37
N LYS A 69 -4.76 29.84 16.68
CA LYS A 69 -5.28 31.06 17.33
C LYS A 69 -6.46 30.75 18.25
N LEU A 70 -7.42 29.94 17.78
CA LEU A 70 -8.54 29.50 18.61
C LEU A 70 -8.05 28.73 19.83
N ALA A 71 -7.08 27.83 19.65
CA ALA A 71 -6.54 27.01 20.72
C ALA A 71 -5.83 27.83 21.81
N ASN A 72 -5.44 29.08 21.57
CA ASN A 72 -4.85 29.97 22.59
C ASN A 72 -5.86 30.70 23.48
N LEU A 73 -7.15 30.58 23.20
CA LEU A 73 -8.15 31.11 24.12
C LEU A 73 -8.09 30.34 25.46
N PRO A 74 -8.32 31.01 26.61
CA PRO A 74 -8.22 30.40 27.93
C PRO A 74 -8.98 29.07 28.09
N ALA A 75 -10.15 28.96 27.45
CA ALA A 75 -10.98 27.75 27.49
C ALA A 75 -10.34 26.50 26.84
N TYR A 76 -9.30 26.67 26.02
CA TYR A 76 -8.71 25.61 25.21
C TYR A 76 -7.21 25.39 25.46
N GLN A 77 -6.62 26.06 26.46
CA GLN A 77 -5.18 25.96 26.73
C GLN A 77 -4.71 24.53 27.05
N ALA A 78 -5.58 23.71 27.64
CA ALA A 78 -5.30 22.29 27.92
C ALA A 78 -5.31 21.39 26.68
N LEU A 79 -5.81 21.88 25.53
CA LEU A 79 -5.85 21.08 24.30
C LEU A 79 -4.46 20.97 23.68
N THR A 80 -4.11 19.75 23.28
CA THR A 80 -2.88 19.42 22.57
C THR A 80 -3.18 18.90 21.16
N PHE A 81 -2.19 19.02 20.28
CA PHE A 81 -2.33 18.77 18.85
C PHE A 81 -1.10 18.00 18.33
N THR A 82 -1.33 17.07 17.41
CA THR A 82 -0.25 16.32 16.77
C THR A 82 -0.36 16.44 15.25
N PRO A 83 0.63 17.04 14.58
CA PRO A 83 0.71 17.03 13.12
C PRO A 83 0.91 15.60 12.59
N ARG A 84 0.28 15.29 11.46
CA ARG A 84 0.41 14.00 10.79
C ARG A 84 0.51 14.14 9.28
N GLY A 85 1.45 13.41 8.69
CA GLY A 85 1.58 13.25 7.24
C GLY A 85 1.09 11.87 6.77
N GLY A 86 1.92 11.15 6.03
CA GLY A 86 1.61 9.80 5.50
C GLY A 86 1.29 8.73 6.56
N GLY A 87 1.71 8.91 7.82
CA GLY A 87 1.51 7.91 8.88
C GLY A 87 2.29 6.61 8.63
N THR A 88 3.49 6.74 8.06
CA THR A 88 4.39 5.64 7.66
C THR A 88 5.51 5.37 8.67
N GLY A 89 5.62 6.18 9.72
CA GLY A 89 6.62 6.05 10.77
C GLY A 89 6.53 4.73 11.53
N THR A 90 7.67 4.24 11.99
CA THR A 90 7.85 2.92 12.62
C THR A 90 7.95 2.96 14.14
N ASN A 91 7.98 4.15 14.75
CA ASN A 91 8.18 4.32 16.20
C ASN A 91 7.04 5.12 16.86
N GLY A 92 5.87 5.26 16.23
CA GLY A 92 4.74 5.97 16.82
C GLY A 92 4.93 7.50 16.83
N GLN A 93 5.71 8.05 15.90
CA GLN A 93 5.99 9.49 15.77
C GLN A 93 4.71 10.30 15.55
N SER A 94 3.78 9.72 14.81
CA SER A 94 2.55 10.38 14.35
C SER A 94 1.30 9.97 15.15
N LEU A 95 1.49 9.39 16.33
CA LEU A 95 0.44 8.82 17.17
C LEU A 95 0.36 9.55 18.51
N ASN A 96 -0.85 9.96 18.85
CA ASN A 96 -1.19 10.57 20.13
C ASN A 96 -2.69 10.36 20.42
N HIS A 97 -3.13 10.58 21.66
CA HIS A 97 -4.54 10.50 22.05
C HIS A 97 -5.30 11.81 21.77
N ASN A 98 -4.62 12.88 21.38
CA ASN A 98 -5.16 14.23 21.26
C ASN A 98 -5.86 14.53 19.92
N ILE A 99 -5.90 15.81 19.51
CA ILE A 99 -6.40 16.24 18.20
C ILE A 99 -5.30 16.03 17.14
N ILE A 100 -5.53 15.13 16.19
CA ILE A 100 -4.62 14.90 15.07
C ILE A 100 -4.90 15.90 13.94
N VAL A 101 -3.87 16.56 13.43
CA VAL A 101 -3.96 17.47 12.27
C VAL A 101 -3.29 16.79 11.08
N ASP A 102 -4.08 16.20 10.18
CA ASP A 102 -3.59 15.45 9.03
C ASP A 102 -3.42 16.36 7.80
N MET A 103 -2.15 16.65 7.47
CA MET A 103 -1.74 17.53 6.38
C MET A 103 -1.82 16.84 5.00
N SER A 104 -1.99 15.53 4.96
CA SER A 104 -1.84 14.73 3.73
C SER A 104 -3.09 14.66 2.86
N ARG A 105 -4.28 15.00 3.39
CA ARG A 105 -5.54 14.87 2.62
C ARG A 105 -5.68 15.96 1.57
N HIS A 106 -5.44 17.22 1.95
CA HIS A 106 -5.73 18.38 1.10
C HIS A 106 -4.51 19.23 0.77
N MET A 107 -3.51 19.32 1.65
CA MET A 107 -2.32 20.15 1.41
C MET A 107 -1.29 19.43 0.52
N THR A 108 -1.70 19.08 -0.71
CA THR A 108 -0.94 18.23 -1.64
C THR A 108 -0.51 18.94 -2.93
N ALA A 109 -0.47 20.27 -2.94
CA ALA A 109 -0.11 21.04 -4.13
C ALA A 109 1.41 21.21 -4.30
N ILE A 110 1.87 21.09 -5.53
CA ILE A 110 3.18 21.60 -5.98
C ILE A 110 2.92 23.04 -6.44
N LEU A 111 3.46 24.00 -5.70
CA LEU A 111 3.07 25.41 -5.79
C LEU A 111 3.87 26.16 -6.86
N GLU A 112 5.15 25.83 -7.02
CA GLU A 112 6.07 26.57 -7.87
C GLU A 112 7.29 25.71 -8.22
N LEU A 113 7.80 25.81 -9.45
CA LEU A 113 9.01 25.14 -9.92
C LEU A 113 9.90 26.14 -10.65
N ASN A 114 11.16 26.25 -10.23
CA ASN A 114 12.20 26.95 -10.97
C ASN A 114 13.23 25.93 -11.46
N VAL A 115 13.27 25.71 -12.78
CA VAL A 115 14.16 24.74 -13.42
C VAL A 115 15.60 25.26 -13.51
N GLU A 116 15.77 26.56 -13.73
CA GLU A 116 17.09 27.20 -13.89
C GLU A 116 17.88 27.19 -12.58
N GLU A 117 17.24 27.64 -11.50
CA GLU A 117 17.80 27.64 -10.14
C GLU A 117 17.62 26.30 -9.41
N ARG A 118 16.91 25.34 -10.03
CA ARG A 118 16.67 23.97 -9.53
C ARG A 118 16.07 23.93 -8.13
N TRP A 119 14.92 24.55 -7.95
CA TRP A 119 14.15 24.41 -6.71
C TRP A 119 12.66 24.30 -6.98
N VAL A 120 11.95 23.73 -6.01
CA VAL A 120 10.49 23.59 -6.02
C VAL A 120 9.90 24.05 -4.70
N ARG A 121 8.73 24.68 -4.73
CA ARG A 121 7.92 24.98 -3.55
C ARG A 121 6.70 24.08 -3.52
N VAL A 122 6.48 23.43 -2.39
CA VAL A 122 5.48 22.35 -2.23
C VAL A 122 4.77 22.46 -0.89
N GLN A 123 3.54 21.97 -0.83
CA GLN A 123 2.83 21.78 0.43
C GLN A 123 3.27 20.49 1.15
N ALA A 124 3.15 20.48 2.48
CA ALA A 124 3.63 19.41 3.36
C ALA A 124 3.02 18.02 3.07
N GLY A 125 1.82 17.96 2.49
CA GLY A 125 1.13 16.71 2.17
C GLY A 125 1.53 16.07 0.83
N VAL A 126 2.37 16.72 0.01
CA VAL A 126 2.85 16.13 -1.26
C VAL A 126 3.62 14.84 -1.01
N VAL A 127 3.30 13.79 -1.76
CA VAL A 127 4.02 12.50 -1.69
C VAL A 127 5.33 12.59 -2.46
N LYS A 128 6.43 12.02 -1.94
CA LYS A 128 7.75 12.11 -2.60
C LYS A 128 7.71 11.65 -4.06
N ASP A 129 7.22 10.44 -4.32
CA ASP A 129 7.23 9.92 -5.70
C ASP A 129 6.26 10.65 -6.62
N GLN A 130 5.22 11.28 -6.07
CA GLN A 130 4.36 12.20 -6.82
C GLN A 130 5.16 13.43 -7.29
N LEU A 131 6.00 14.00 -6.41
CA LEU A 131 6.90 15.09 -6.77
C LEU A 131 7.91 14.64 -7.84
N ASN A 132 8.58 13.50 -7.66
CA ASN A 132 9.55 13.03 -8.66
C ASN A 132 8.90 12.67 -10.00
N GLN A 133 7.66 12.18 -10.01
CA GLN A 133 6.91 11.98 -11.25
C GLN A 133 6.65 13.31 -11.98
N PHE A 134 6.33 14.39 -11.24
CA PHE A 134 6.15 15.73 -11.79
C PHE A 134 7.45 16.34 -12.31
N LEU A 135 8.58 16.11 -11.64
CA LEU A 135 9.88 16.69 -11.99
C LEU A 135 10.58 15.97 -13.15
N LYS A 136 10.29 14.69 -13.38
CA LYS A 136 10.95 13.84 -14.38
C LYS A 136 11.03 14.46 -15.79
N PRO A 137 9.98 15.09 -16.35
CA PRO A 137 10.05 15.73 -17.67
C PRO A 137 11.07 16.87 -17.77
N TYR A 138 11.47 17.48 -16.66
CA TYR A 138 12.45 18.56 -16.59
C TYR A 138 13.88 18.06 -16.35
N GLY A 139 14.10 16.74 -16.30
CA GLY A 139 15.41 16.16 -16.02
C GLY A 139 15.88 16.35 -14.56
N LEU A 140 14.97 16.70 -13.65
CA LEU A 140 15.26 16.97 -12.23
C LEU A 140 14.58 15.94 -11.32
N PHE A 141 15.10 15.77 -10.12
CA PHE A 141 14.46 14.99 -9.06
C PHE A 141 14.81 15.53 -7.66
N PHE A 142 13.94 15.23 -6.69
CA PHE A 142 14.23 15.37 -5.27
C PHE A 142 14.91 14.08 -4.79
N ALA A 143 16.12 14.23 -4.25
CA ALA A 143 17.10 13.15 -4.13
C ALA A 143 16.88 12.13 -2.99
N PRO A 144 16.46 12.54 -1.77
CA PRO A 144 16.30 11.59 -0.66
C PRO A 144 15.38 10.43 -1.02
N GLU A 145 15.84 9.18 -0.84
CA GLU A 145 15.12 7.98 -1.27
C GLU A 145 14.82 7.02 -0.12
N LEU A 146 13.55 6.66 0.04
CA LEU A 146 13.06 5.87 1.15
C LEU A 146 12.17 4.71 0.70
N SER A 147 12.08 3.65 1.51
CA SER A 147 11.27 2.45 1.17
C SER A 147 9.77 2.72 1.06
N THR A 148 9.28 3.82 1.65
CA THR A 148 7.88 4.24 1.65
C THR A 148 7.59 5.44 0.74
N SER A 149 8.48 5.75 -0.23
CA SER A 149 8.48 6.95 -1.08
C SER A 149 7.17 7.20 -1.85
N ASN A 150 6.41 6.14 -2.15
CA ASN A 150 5.10 6.22 -2.81
C ASN A 150 3.93 6.62 -1.90
N ARG A 151 4.17 6.94 -0.63
CA ARG A 151 3.13 7.33 0.34
C ARG A 151 3.63 8.22 1.48
N ALA A 152 4.95 8.30 1.68
CA ALA A 152 5.53 9.28 2.58
C ALA A 152 5.35 10.68 2.02
N THR A 153 4.90 11.58 2.88
CA THR A 153 4.68 12.99 2.57
C THR A 153 5.93 13.81 2.88
N LEU A 154 6.22 14.85 2.11
CA LEU A 154 7.39 15.70 2.30
C LEU A 154 7.44 16.34 3.69
N GLY A 155 6.31 16.80 4.22
CA GLY A 155 6.25 17.30 5.60
C GLY A 155 6.57 16.23 6.65
N GLY A 156 6.27 14.97 6.37
CA GLY A 156 6.66 13.85 7.22
C GLY A 156 8.16 13.59 7.15
N MET A 157 8.72 13.59 5.93
CA MET A 157 10.16 13.44 5.71
C MET A 157 10.97 14.56 6.38
N ILE A 158 10.51 15.80 6.28
CA ILE A 158 11.13 16.95 6.95
C ILE A 158 11.09 16.76 8.46
N ASN A 159 9.93 16.41 9.02
CA ASN A 159 9.77 16.21 10.46
C ASN A 159 10.56 15.03 11.02
N THR A 160 10.91 14.01 10.24
CA THR A 160 11.76 12.90 10.70
C THR A 160 13.21 13.00 10.23
N ASP A 161 13.56 14.08 9.53
CA ASP A 161 14.80 14.20 8.73
C ASP A 161 15.14 12.92 7.96
N ALA A 162 14.15 12.42 7.21
CA ALA A 162 14.25 11.17 6.48
C ALA A 162 15.46 11.21 5.53
N SER A 163 16.15 10.07 5.42
CA SER A 163 17.31 9.93 4.54
C SER A 163 17.11 8.76 3.59
N GLY A 164 17.78 7.64 3.86
CA GLY A 164 17.72 6.41 3.07
C GLY A 164 18.82 6.30 2.03
N GLN A 165 18.52 5.64 0.90
CA GLN A 165 19.52 5.25 -0.08
C GLN A 165 20.20 6.48 -0.70
N GLY A 166 21.54 6.45 -0.82
CA GLY A 166 22.30 7.53 -1.45
C GLY A 166 22.61 8.70 -0.54
N SER A 167 22.23 8.64 0.75
CA SER A 167 22.33 9.80 1.65
C SER A 167 23.76 10.28 1.93
N LEU A 168 24.77 9.42 1.77
CA LEU A 168 26.16 9.85 1.95
C LEU A 168 26.63 10.78 0.83
N GLN A 169 26.11 10.59 -0.39
CA GLN A 169 26.48 11.42 -1.54
C GLN A 169 25.50 12.58 -1.76
N TYR A 170 24.20 12.34 -1.62
CA TYR A 170 23.17 13.36 -1.85
C TYR A 170 22.80 14.16 -0.59
N GLY A 171 23.10 13.64 0.60
CA GLY A 171 22.62 14.20 1.86
C GLY A 171 21.24 13.67 2.24
N LYS A 172 20.72 14.20 3.36
CA LYS A 172 19.40 13.88 3.92
C LYS A 172 18.37 14.92 3.53
N THR A 173 17.10 14.71 3.89
CA THR A 173 16.03 15.69 3.67
C THR A 173 16.43 17.10 4.11
N SER A 174 17.00 17.26 5.30
CA SER A 174 17.44 18.56 5.84
C SER A 174 18.49 19.27 4.98
N ASN A 175 19.33 18.56 4.23
CA ASN A 175 20.29 19.16 3.28
C ASN A 175 19.61 19.73 2.03
N HIS A 176 18.38 19.29 1.75
CA HIS A 176 17.61 19.71 0.59
C HIS A 176 16.55 20.78 0.90
N VAL A 177 16.31 21.08 2.18
CA VAL A 177 15.37 22.13 2.59
C VAL A 177 16.04 23.50 2.53
N LEU A 178 15.60 24.35 1.62
CA LEU A 178 16.07 25.73 1.48
C LEU A 178 15.33 26.68 2.41
N ALA A 179 14.01 26.49 2.54
CA ALA A 179 13.17 27.29 3.42
C ALA A 179 11.91 26.53 3.84
N LEU A 180 11.36 26.87 4.99
CA LEU A 180 10.07 26.37 5.47
C LEU A 180 9.13 27.51 5.79
N ARG A 181 7.84 27.29 5.51
CA ARG A 181 6.73 28.05 6.10
C ARG A 181 5.99 27.17 7.08
N SER A 182 5.97 27.58 8.33
CA SER A 182 5.37 26.85 9.43
C SER A 182 4.41 27.73 10.24
N VAL A 183 3.56 27.12 11.06
CA VAL A 183 2.69 27.83 12.00
C VAL A 183 3.01 27.37 13.42
N LEU A 184 3.30 28.32 14.29
CA LEU A 184 3.57 28.09 15.71
C LEU A 184 2.27 27.84 16.48
N MET A 185 2.39 27.30 17.70
CA MET A 185 1.21 27.03 18.54
C MET A 185 0.47 28.31 18.93
N ASN A 186 1.15 29.45 19.00
CA ASN A 186 0.56 30.78 19.23
C ASN A 186 -0.25 31.31 18.01
N GLY A 187 -0.15 30.65 16.85
CA GLY A 187 -0.81 31.00 15.60
C GLY A 187 -0.10 32.02 14.72
N GLU A 188 1.15 32.34 15.04
CA GLU A 188 2.01 33.11 14.15
C GLU A 188 2.63 32.23 13.07
N ILE A 189 2.85 32.84 11.90
CA ILE A 189 3.57 32.21 10.80
C ILE A 189 5.06 32.39 11.05
N LEU A 190 5.79 31.28 11.00
CA LEU A 190 7.24 31.22 11.09
C LEU A 190 7.79 30.81 9.72
N ASP A 191 8.40 31.78 9.04
CA ASP A 191 9.18 31.53 7.82
C ASP A 191 10.66 31.42 8.20
N THR A 192 11.34 30.34 7.78
CA THR A 192 12.76 30.10 8.08
C THR A 192 13.55 29.81 6.81
N SER A 193 14.79 30.29 6.77
CA SER A 193 15.79 29.97 5.75
C SER A 193 17.20 30.15 6.34
N ALA A 194 18.23 29.80 5.57
CA ALA A 194 19.58 30.24 5.89
C ALA A 194 19.71 31.77 5.78
N VAL A 195 20.40 32.38 6.73
CA VAL A 195 20.73 33.82 6.77
C VAL A 195 22.18 34.00 7.22
N LYS A 196 22.78 35.14 6.91
CA LYS A 196 24.15 35.44 7.38
C LYS A 196 24.16 35.57 8.89
N SER A 197 25.11 34.89 9.56
CA SER A 197 25.24 34.95 11.03
C SER A 197 25.41 36.37 11.55
N GLN A 198 26.19 37.21 10.85
CA GLN A 198 26.37 38.62 11.20
C GLN A 198 25.05 39.38 11.29
N ALA A 199 24.09 39.08 10.40
CA ALA A 199 22.81 39.76 10.40
C ALA A 199 22.01 39.47 11.67
N ILE A 200 22.20 38.31 12.32
CA ILE A 200 21.48 37.97 13.56
C ILE A 200 22.05 38.73 14.75
N PHE A 201 23.38 38.79 14.86
CA PHE A 201 24.06 39.36 16.02
C PHE A 201 24.16 40.90 15.95
N ASP A 202 24.31 41.47 14.75
CA ASP A 202 24.54 42.91 14.59
C ASP A 202 23.29 43.69 14.24
N ASN A 203 22.39 43.12 13.43
CA ASN A 203 21.28 43.87 12.84
C ASN A 203 20.11 42.96 12.44
N ILE A 204 19.48 42.32 13.42
CA ILE A 204 18.38 41.38 13.13
C ILE A 204 17.17 42.07 12.50
N ASP A 205 16.97 43.36 12.76
CA ASP A 205 15.86 44.13 12.21
C ASP A 205 15.92 44.22 10.69
N ALA A 206 17.12 44.16 10.10
CA ALA A 206 17.30 44.12 8.66
C ALA A 206 16.71 42.84 8.00
N LEU A 207 16.44 41.78 8.76
CA LEU A 207 15.83 40.56 8.25
C LEU A 207 14.29 40.66 8.08
N GLY A 208 13.66 41.75 8.55
CA GLY A 208 12.22 41.96 8.38
C GLY A 208 11.33 40.91 9.07
N LEU A 209 11.86 40.23 10.09
CA LEU A 209 11.18 39.18 10.84
C LEU A 209 10.16 39.78 11.82
N ASN A 210 9.12 39.01 12.20
CA ASN A 210 8.26 39.39 13.33
C ASN A 210 8.97 39.18 14.67
N GLU A 211 8.49 39.82 15.74
CA GLU A 211 9.17 39.82 17.06
C GLU A 211 9.44 38.43 17.64
N THR A 212 8.47 37.51 17.57
CA THR A 212 8.66 36.12 18.02
C THR A 212 9.76 35.43 17.22
N THR A 213 9.75 35.60 15.90
CA THR A 213 10.76 35.01 15.00
C THR A 213 12.13 35.62 15.26
N LYS A 214 12.24 36.93 15.51
CA LYS A 214 13.48 37.58 15.92
C LYS A 214 14.04 36.97 17.20
N THR A 215 13.19 36.84 18.22
CA THR A 215 13.57 36.26 19.51
C THR A 215 14.08 34.84 19.35
N LEU A 216 13.36 33.99 18.59
CA LEU A 216 13.80 32.63 18.30
C LEU A 216 15.17 32.60 17.62
N HIS A 217 15.38 33.42 16.57
CA HIS A 217 16.66 33.47 15.88
C HIS A 217 17.80 33.92 16.81
N GLN A 218 17.63 35.01 17.56
CA GLN A 218 18.67 35.54 18.45
C GLN A 218 19.01 34.56 19.57
N THR A 219 18.00 34.12 20.32
CA THR A 219 18.21 33.26 21.49
C THR A 219 18.86 31.94 21.08
N ILE A 220 18.41 31.33 20.00
CA ILE A 220 18.95 30.04 19.54
C ILE A 220 20.36 30.21 18.95
N ALA A 221 20.59 31.23 18.12
CA ALA A 221 21.91 31.50 17.56
C ALA A 221 22.93 31.76 18.68
N GLN A 222 22.58 32.58 19.67
CA GLN A 222 23.46 32.89 20.79
C GLN A 222 23.80 31.63 21.60
N ARG A 223 22.82 30.83 22.00
CA ARG A 223 23.07 29.61 22.78
C ARG A 223 23.87 28.57 22.01
N CYS A 224 23.56 28.35 20.73
CA CYS A 224 24.29 27.40 19.91
C CYS A 224 25.74 27.85 19.64
N LYS A 225 25.99 29.17 19.61
CA LYS A 225 27.32 29.75 19.50
C LYS A 225 28.10 29.60 20.81
N GLU A 226 27.50 29.95 21.94
CA GLU A 226 28.10 29.84 23.27
C GLU A 226 28.46 28.38 23.63
N LYS A 227 27.62 27.42 23.23
CA LYS A 227 27.79 25.99 23.55
C LYS A 227 28.38 25.17 22.40
N ARG A 228 28.95 25.83 21.39
CA ARG A 228 29.36 25.21 20.13
C ARG A 228 30.34 24.05 20.32
N GLU A 229 31.33 24.24 21.19
CA GLU A 229 32.36 23.23 21.46
C GLU A 229 31.77 21.96 22.07
N SER A 230 30.91 22.07 23.09
CA SER A 230 30.18 20.93 23.68
C SER A 230 29.28 20.25 22.64
N ILE A 231 28.53 21.02 21.85
CA ILE A 231 27.65 20.47 20.78
C ILE A 231 28.46 19.62 19.79
N ILE A 232 29.65 20.07 19.37
CA ILE A 232 30.47 19.34 18.41
C ILE A 232 31.08 18.09 19.04
N ASN A 233 31.58 18.18 20.27
CA ASN A 233 32.35 17.12 20.91
C ASN A 233 31.49 16.03 21.56
N ASP A 234 30.37 16.42 22.19
CA ASP A 234 29.55 15.51 23.00
C ASP A 234 28.52 14.74 22.17
N LEU A 235 28.25 15.17 20.94
CA LEU A 235 27.38 14.42 20.03
C LEU A 235 28.13 13.23 19.39
N PRO A 236 27.46 12.09 19.16
CA PRO A 236 28.06 10.96 18.46
C PRO A 236 28.61 11.33 17.08
N GLN A 237 29.85 10.96 16.80
CA GLN A 237 30.51 11.19 15.52
C GLN A 237 30.14 10.08 14.53
N LEU A 238 29.01 10.27 13.84
CA LEU A 238 28.43 9.28 12.93
C LEU A 238 28.37 9.83 11.49
N ASN A 239 28.54 8.94 10.50
CA ASN A 239 28.37 9.29 9.08
C ASN A 239 26.95 9.78 8.77
N ARG A 240 25.95 9.23 9.48
CA ARG A 240 24.56 9.66 9.40
C ARG A 240 24.17 10.29 10.74
N PHE A 241 24.05 11.61 10.71
CA PHE A 241 23.86 12.45 11.90
C PHE A 241 22.49 12.28 12.60
N LEU A 242 22.28 12.89 13.77
CA LEU A 242 21.09 12.74 14.62
C LEU A 242 19.76 13.15 13.95
N THR A 243 18.70 12.36 14.14
CA THR A 243 17.30 12.81 13.94
C THR A 243 16.76 13.43 15.25
N GLY A 244 16.25 14.67 15.20
CA GLY A 244 15.88 15.47 16.37
C GLY A 244 16.14 16.96 16.12
N TYR A 245 16.29 17.77 17.18
CA TYR A 245 16.71 19.17 17.02
C TYR A 245 18.20 19.22 16.66
N ASP A 246 18.51 19.55 15.40
CA ASP A 246 19.87 19.55 14.86
C ASP A 246 20.68 20.78 15.30
N LEU A 247 21.20 20.74 16.53
CA LEU A 247 22.01 21.83 17.10
C LEU A 247 23.38 21.98 16.41
N LYS A 248 23.88 20.92 15.76
CA LYS A 248 25.20 20.96 15.11
C LYS A 248 25.12 21.75 13.82
N ASN A 249 24.07 21.60 13.03
CA ASN A 249 24.02 22.19 11.71
C ASN A 249 23.19 23.46 11.62
N VAL A 250 22.74 24.04 12.75
CA VAL A 250 22.18 25.41 12.73
C VAL A 250 23.19 26.42 12.22
N PHE A 251 24.48 26.21 12.47
CA PHE A 251 25.56 26.93 11.80
C PHE A 251 26.18 26.04 10.74
N ASN A 252 26.58 26.64 9.62
CA ASN A 252 27.48 25.99 8.67
C ASN A 252 28.90 25.83 9.28
N GLU A 253 29.80 25.16 8.56
CA GLU A 253 31.11 24.76 9.09
C GLU A 253 31.99 25.94 9.53
N ASP A 254 31.97 27.05 8.79
CA ASP A 254 32.72 28.27 9.09
C ASP A 254 31.92 29.30 9.90
N GLU A 255 30.70 28.94 10.32
CA GLU A 255 29.78 29.75 11.10
C GLU A 255 29.35 31.08 10.43
N SER A 256 29.57 31.22 9.13
CA SER A 256 29.16 32.40 8.35
C SER A 256 27.64 32.48 8.11
N GLU A 257 26.94 31.34 8.18
CA GLU A 257 25.49 31.25 8.02
C GLU A 257 24.81 30.54 9.19
N PHE A 258 23.66 31.08 9.59
CA PHE A 258 22.74 30.47 10.55
C PHE A 258 21.45 30.06 9.84
N ASN A 259 20.93 28.87 10.17
CA ASN A 259 19.73 28.32 9.59
C ASN A 259 18.82 27.66 10.64
N LEU A 260 17.83 28.41 11.12
CA LEU A 260 16.84 27.92 12.09
C LEU A 260 16.03 26.72 11.57
N THR A 261 15.90 26.59 10.24
CA THR A 261 15.21 25.47 9.60
C THR A 261 15.72 24.11 10.07
N ARG A 262 17.01 24.03 10.44
CA ARG A 262 17.66 22.80 10.87
C ARG A 262 17.08 22.24 12.17
N LEU A 263 16.51 23.10 13.04
CA LEU A 263 15.80 22.62 14.24
C LEU A 263 14.41 22.07 13.94
N LEU A 264 13.74 22.58 12.89
CA LEU A 264 12.43 22.11 12.47
C LEU A 264 12.54 20.77 11.72
N THR A 265 13.63 20.56 10.98
CA THR A 265 13.95 19.27 10.36
C THR A 265 14.32 18.24 11.42
N GLY A 266 13.55 17.16 11.55
CA GLY A 266 13.73 16.18 12.63
C GLY A 266 12.94 16.47 13.91
N SER A 267 12.16 17.56 13.95
CA SER A 267 11.39 17.95 15.15
C SER A 267 10.16 17.07 15.45
N GLU A 268 9.78 16.17 14.55
CA GLU A 268 8.59 15.31 14.67
C GLU A 268 7.30 16.08 14.98
N GLY A 269 7.16 17.32 14.50
CA GLY A 269 5.98 18.16 14.71
C GLY A 269 5.82 18.66 16.14
N SER A 270 6.90 18.61 16.95
CA SER A 270 6.90 19.08 18.34
C SER A 270 7.17 20.58 18.48
N LEU A 271 7.64 21.27 17.43
CA LEU A 271 7.96 22.70 17.47
C LEU A 271 6.97 23.56 16.68
N ALA A 272 6.49 23.08 15.54
CA ALA A 272 5.57 23.83 14.67
C ALA A 272 4.81 22.91 13.70
N PHE A 273 3.72 23.43 13.13
CA PHE A 273 3.06 22.82 11.98
C PHE A 273 3.76 23.23 10.68
N ILE A 274 4.56 22.33 10.11
CA ILE A 274 5.20 22.56 8.80
C ILE A 274 4.12 22.52 7.71
N CYS A 275 3.97 23.61 6.95
CA CYS A 275 2.90 23.78 5.96
C CYS A 275 3.40 23.75 4.51
N GLU A 276 4.49 24.46 4.23
CA GLU A 276 5.13 24.50 2.91
C GLU A 276 6.64 24.38 3.05
N ALA A 277 7.29 23.86 2.01
CA ALA A 277 8.74 23.75 1.92
C ALA A 277 9.23 24.23 0.56
N LYS A 278 10.33 24.97 0.55
CA LYS A 278 11.15 25.21 -0.64
C LYS A 278 12.31 24.22 -0.60
N LEU A 279 12.41 23.39 -1.63
CA LEU A 279 13.37 22.29 -1.72
C LEU A 279 14.31 22.50 -2.91
N ASN A 280 15.59 22.22 -2.76
CA ASN A 280 16.48 22.14 -3.92
C ASN A 280 16.26 20.83 -4.69
N LEU A 281 16.66 20.83 -5.96
CA LEU A 281 16.53 19.71 -6.88
C LEU A 281 17.88 19.36 -7.50
N LEU A 282 18.10 18.08 -7.76
CA LEU A 282 19.28 17.59 -8.44
C LEU A 282 18.95 17.13 -9.87
N PRO A 283 19.91 17.20 -10.81
CA PRO A 283 19.75 16.60 -12.13
C PRO A 283 19.72 15.08 -12.03
N ILE A 284 18.81 14.43 -12.76
CA ILE A 284 18.71 12.97 -12.83
C ILE A 284 20.02 12.40 -13.38
N PRO A 285 20.67 11.44 -12.70
CA PRO A 285 21.90 10.81 -13.20
C PRO A 285 21.68 10.11 -14.55
N GLN A 286 22.56 10.35 -15.51
CA GLN A 286 22.50 9.73 -16.85
C GLN A 286 23.12 8.34 -16.89
N TYR A 287 24.19 8.11 -16.13
CA TYR A 287 24.93 6.86 -16.12
C TYR A 287 24.79 6.21 -14.75
N ARG A 288 24.32 4.95 -14.75
CA ARG A 288 24.11 4.16 -13.54
C ARG A 288 24.65 2.76 -13.78
N THR A 289 25.40 2.25 -12.83
CA THR A 289 25.89 0.87 -12.81
C THR A 289 25.69 0.31 -11.42
N LEU A 290 25.11 -0.89 -11.34
CA LEU A 290 24.89 -1.61 -10.09
C LEU A 290 25.70 -2.90 -10.08
N ILE A 291 26.33 -3.20 -8.95
CA ILE A 291 27.17 -4.38 -8.73
C ILE A 291 26.60 -5.15 -7.54
N ASN A 292 26.18 -6.39 -7.79
CA ASN A 292 25.67 -7.33 -6.80
C ASN A 292 26.81 -8.22 -6.32
N ILE A 293 27.38 -7.94 -5.15
CA ILE A 293 28.50 -8.69 -4.57
C ILE A 293 27.98 -9.78 -3.63
N LYS A 294 28.41 -11.01 -3.85
CA LYS A 294 27.91 -12.23 -3.20
C LYS A 294 28.91 -12.73 -2.17
N TYR A 295 28.40 -13.14 -1.02
CA TYR A 295 29.19 -13.62 0.12
C TYR A 295 28.72 -14.99 0.60
N SER A 296 29.66 -15.81 1.11
CA SER A 296 29.33 -17.09 1.75
C SER A 296 28.84 -16.95 3.19
N SER A 297 28.80 -15.73 3.75
CA SER A 297 28.08 -15.44 4.98
C SER A 297 27.65 -13.97 5.06
N PHE A 298 26.61 -13.69 5.85
CA PHE A 298 26.20 -12.31 6.12
C PHE A 298 27.23 -11.53 6.95
N ASP A 299 27.92 -12.20 7.87
CA ASP A 299 29.01 -11.59 8.66
C ASP A 299 30.14 -11.09 7.76
N ALA A 300 30.51 -11.88 6.75
CA ALA A 300 31.50 -11.46 5.74
C ALA A 300 31.05 -10.21 4.97
N ALA A 301 29.77 -10.14 4.57
CA ALA A 301 29.23 -8.97 3.88
C ALA A 301 29.35 -7.69 4.74
N LEU A 302 29.16 -7.81 6.06
CA LEU A 302 29.29 -6.71 7.02
C LEU A 302 30.75 -6.36 7.35
N ARG A 303 31.63 -7.35 7.53
CA ARG A 303 33.07 -7.10 7.74
C ARG A 303 33.73 -6.41 6.55
N ASN A 304 33.12 -6.52 5.37
CA ASN A 304 33.53 -5.81 4.17
C ASN A 304 33.07 -4.33 4.14
N ALA A 305 32.35 -3.84 5.16
CA ALA A 305 31.87 -2.45 5.24
C ALA A 305 32.97 -1.39 5.02
N PRO A 306 34.15 -1.47 5.67
CA PRO A 306 35.18 -0.44 5.49
C PRO A 306 35.75 -0.40 4.06
N PHE A 307 35.84 -1.55 3.40
CA PHE A 307 36.25 -1.62 1.99
C PHE A 307 35.17 -1.03 1.08
N MET A 308 33.89 -1.29 1.36
CA MET A 308 32.77 -0.71 0.63
C MET A 308 32.66 0.82 0.80
N VAL A 309 32.91 1.35 2.00
CA VAL A 309 32.98 2.81 2.23
C VAL A 309 34.11 3.43 1.39
N LYS A 310 35.28 2.79 1.33
CA LYS A 310 36.42 3.25 0.50
C LYS A 310 36.12 3.19 -1.00
N ALA A 311 35.18 2.36 -1.44
CA ALA A 311 34.78 2.27 -2.83
C ALA A 311 34.04 3.53 -3.35
N ASN A 312 33.61 4.42 -2.44
CA ASN A 312 32.97 5.71 -2.75
C ASN A 312 31.83 5.59 -3.78
N ALA A 313 31.00 4.57 -3.55
CA ALA A 313 29.78 4.33 -4.31
C ALA A 313 28.68 5.31 -3.90
N LEU A 314 27.65 5.47 -4.75
CA LEU A 314 26.46 6.24 -4.38
C LEU A 314 25.75 5.61 -3.19
N SER A 315 25.58 4.29 -3.21
CA SER A 315 24.96 3.56 -2.11
C SER A 315 25.48 2.14 -2.00
N VAL A 316 25.61 1.65 -0.76
CA VAL A 316 25.89 0.24 -0.46
C VAL A 316 24.80 -0.32 0.45
N GLU A 317 23.89 -1.07 -0.14
CA GLU A 317 22.82 -1.77 0.57
C GLU A 317 23.24 -3.21 0.88
N THR A 318 22.76 -3.77 2.00
CA THR A 318 22.98 -5.19 2.32
C THR A 318 21.68 -5.91 2.65
N ILE A 319 21.60 -7.19 2.26
CA ILE A 319 20.53 -8.11 2.65
C ILE A 319 21.11 -9.45 3.13
N ASP A 320 20.48 -10.02 4.16
CA ASP A 320 20.80 -11.36 4.65
C ASP A 320 20.13 -12.46 3.80
N SER A 321 20.55 -13.72 4.02
CA SER A 321 19.99 -14.88 3.33
C SER A 321 18.48 -15.04 3.55
N LYS A 322 17.98 -14.74 4.75
CA LYS A 322 16.55 -14.89 5.08
C LYS A 322 15.67 -13.94 4.26
N VAL A 323 16.09 -12.69 4.10
CA VAL A 323 15.40 -11.69 3.28
C VAL A 323 15.48 -12.07 1.81
N LEU A 324 16.63 -12.53 1.34
CA LEU A 324 16.81 -13.00 -0.04
C LEU A 324 15.94 -14.24 -0.33
N ASP A 325 15.87 -15.20 0.57
CA ASP A 325 15.05 -16.41 0.41
C ASP A 325 13.54 -16.11 0.36
N LEU A 326 13.08 -15.09 1.10
CA LEU A 326 11.71 -14.59 0.97
C LEU A 326 11.45 -14.00 -0.42
N ALA A 327 12.43 -13.29 -1.00
CA ALA A 327 12.33 -12.79 -2.35
C ALA A 327 12.28 -13.94 -3.36
N LYS A 328 13.12 -14.98 -3.20
CA LYS A 328 13.15 -16.19 -4.04
C LYS A 328 11.80 -16.93 -4.11
N GLN A 329 11.03 -16.86 -3.03
CA GLN A 329 9.69 -17.48 -2.94
C GLN A 329 8.55 -16.58 -3.48
N ASP A 330 8.84 -15.32 -3.80
CA ASP A 330 7.88 -14.37 -4.34
C ASP A 330 8.00 -14.24 -5.87
N ILE A 331 6.90 -13.86 -6.52
CA ILE A 331 6.83 -13.68 -7.98
C ILE A 331 7.86 -12.70 -8.52
N ILE A 332 8.37 -11.77 -7.69
CA ILE A 332 9.44 -10.85 -8.07
C ILE A 332 10.73 -11.58 -8.48
N TRP A 333 10.99 -12.78 -7.94
CA TRP A 333 12.19 -13.56 -8.24
C TRP A 333 12.33 -13.91 -9.71
N HIS A 334 11.23 -14.27 -10.38
CA HIS A 334 11.23 -14.54 -11.83
C HIS A 334 11.69 -13.35 -12.66
N SER A 335 11.63 -12.14 -12.07
CA SER A 335 12.13 -10.92 -12.68
C SER A 335 13.52 -10.51 -12.18
N VAL A 336 14.25 -11.32 -11.42
CA VAL A 336 15.63 -10.95 -11.01
C VAL A 336 16.59 -12.13 -11.00
N SER A 337 16.12 -13.36 -11.15
CA SER A 337 16.93 -14.58 -11.03
C SER A 337 18.12 -14.61 -11.98
N GLU A 338 17.99 -14.00 -13.17
CA GLU A 338 19.11 -13.91 -14.12
C GLU A 338 20.19 -12.90 -13.69
N LEU A 339 19.84 -11.95 -12.82
CA LEU A 339 20.73 -10.92 -12.29
C LEU A 339 21.43 -11.33 -10.98
N LEU A 340 21.02 -12.45 -10.39
CA LEU A 340 21.50 -13.02 -9.12
C LEU A 340 21.63 -14.56 -9.23
N THR A 341 22.60 -15.03 -10.02
CA THR A 341 22.87 -16.46 -10.23
C THR A 341 23.58 -17.09 -9.03
N GLU A 342 23.22 -18.33 -8.69
CA GLU A 342 23.88 -19.10 -7.63
C GLU A 342 24.55 -20.33 -8.25
N GLU A 343 25.71 -20.70 -7.74
CA GLU A 343 26.30 -22.02 -8.01
C GLU A 343 25.73 -23.03 -7.02
N GLU A 344 25.44 -24.24 -7.49
CA GLU A 344 24.70 -25.27 -6.72
C GLU A 344 25.36 -25.62 -5.36
N ASN A 345 26.68 -25.48 -5.28
CA ASN A 345 27.47 -25.76 -4.07
C ASN A 345 27.91 -24.49 -3.30
N CYS A 346 27.54 -23.29 -3.75
CA CYS A 346 27.93 -22.01 -3.14
C CYS A 346 26.74 -21.03 -3.12
N PRO A 347 25.77 -21.22 -2.21
CA PRO A 347 24.60 -20.35 -2.12
C PRO A 347 24.98 -18.95 -1.63
N ILE A 348 24.20 -17.93 -2.03
CA ILE A 348 24.39 -16.56 -1.56
C ILE A 348 23.84 -16.45 -0.14
N LEU A 349 24.72 -16.26 0.84
CA LEU A 349 24.36 -16.11 2.25
C LEU A 349 24.46 -14.66 2.77
N GLY A 350 25.03 -13.77 1.96
CA GLY A 350 24.99 -12.32 2.12
C GLY A 350 25.13 -11.65 0.76
N LEU A 351 24.45 -10.52 0.58
CA LEU A 351 24.49 -9.76 -0.67
C LEU A 351 24.68 -8.27 -0.38
N ASN A 352 25.74 -7.67 -0.94
CA ASN A 352 25.88 -6.22 -1.00
C ASN A 352 25.49 -5.73 -2.40
N ILE A 353 24.59 -4.74 -2.46
CA ILE A 353 24.10 -4.10 -3.68
C ILE A 353 24.74 -2.72 -3.74
N VAL A 354 25.74 -2.57 -4.61
CA VAL A 354 26.56 -1.37 -4.75
C VAL A 354 26.14 -0.62 -6.00
N GLU A 355 25.77 0.65 -5.88
CA GLU A 355 25.40 1.47 -7.03
C GLU A 355 26.36 2.64 -7.21
N TYR A 356 26.77 2.87 -8.46
CA TYR A 356 27.42 4.09 -8.91
C TYR A 356 26.46 4.84 -9.84
N ALA A 357 26.27 6.13 -9.60
CA ALA A 357 25.47 6.99 -10.47
C ALA A 357 26.09 8.36 -10.66
N GLY A 358 26.01 8.91 -11.88
CA GLY A 358 26.48 10.27 -12.16
C GLY A 358 26.23 10.71 -13.60
N ASN A 359 26.74 11.89 -13.93
CA ASN A 359 26.64 12.50 -15.26
C ASN A 359 27.98 12.47 -16.03
N ASN A 360 29.02 11.84 -15.47
CA ASN A 360 30.31 11.67 -16.13
C ASN A 360 30.55 10.16 -16.35
N GLN A 361 30.41 9.73 -17.60
CA GLN A 361 30.54 8.32 -17.98
C GLN A 361 31.93 7.75 -17.66
N GLU A 362 33.01 8.49 -17.97
CA GLU A 362 34.38 8.05 -17.76
C GLU A 362 34.68 7.84 -16.28
N LYS A 363 34.21 8.75 -15.42
CA LYS A 363 34.36 8.62 -13.97
C LYS A 363 33.65 7.37 -13.44
N ILE A 364 32.40 7.16 -13.84
CA ILE A 364 31.62 5.98 -13.41
C ILE A 364 32.28 4.70 -13.92
N TYR A 365 32.72 4.68 -15.17
CA TYR A 365 33.44 3.54 -15.75
C TYR A 365 34.71 3.23 -14.95
N HIS A 366 35.55 4.22 -14.68
CA HIS A 366 36.77 4.05 -13.89
C HIS A 366 36.50 3.53 -12.46
N GLN A 367 35.49 4.08 -11.78
CA GLN A 367 35.12 3.62 -10.43
C GLN A 367 34.64 2.16 -10.43
N VAL A 368 33.80 1.78 -11.41
CA VAL A 368 33.32 0.41 -11.57
C VAL A 368 34.49 -0.53 -11.87
N THR A 369 35.35 -0.19 -12.83
CA THR A 369 36.52 -1.01 -13.19
C THR A 369 37.46 -1.21 -12.00
N ALA A 370 37.74 -0.14 -11.24
CA ALA A 370 38.59 -0.23 -10.05
C ALA A 370 38.01 -1.15 -8.98
N LEU A 371 36.69 -1.09 -8.72
CA LEU A 371 36.04 -1.98 -7.78
C LEU A 371 36.04 -3.43 -8.29
N CYS A 372 35.73 -3.67 -9.56
CA CYS A 372 35.77 -5.01 -10.15
C CYS A 372 37.16 -5.64 -10.05
N GLN A 373 38.22 -4.89 -10.36
CA GLN A 373 39.59 -5.40 -10.23
C GLN A 373 39.92 -5.79 -8.78
N ALA A 374 39.55 -4.95 -7.81
CA ALA A 374 39.78 -5.25 -6.40
C ALA A 374 38.97 -6.48 -5.93
N LEU A 375 37.76 -6.68 -6.47
CA LEU A 375 36.94 -7.87 -6.21
C LEU A 375 37.57 -9.12 -6.84
N ASP A 376 38.04 -9.04 -8.08
CA ASP A 376 38.70 -10.16 -8.78
C ASP A 376 39.95 -10.62 -8.02
N GLU A 377 40.78 -9.68 -7.54
CA GLU A 377 41.96 -9.97 -6.71
C GLU A 377 41.58 -10.70 -5.42
N LYS A 378 40.54 -10.23 -4.72
CA LYS A 378 40.05 -10.85 -3.48
C LYS A 378 39.47 -12.25 -3.71
N ILE A 379 38.70 -12.44 -4.78
CA ILE A 379 38.14 -13.74 -5.15
C ILE A 379 39.26 -14.72 -5.50
N ALA A 380 40.25 -14.31 -6.29
CA ALA A 380 41.40 -15.13 -6.66
C ALA A 380 42.23 -15.55 -5.43
N GLN A 381 42.32 -14.68 -4.42
CA GLN A 381 43.01 -14.93 -3.15
C GLN A 381 42.13 -15.59 -2.08
N GLN A 382 40.85 -15.89 -2.38
CA GLN A 382 39.86 -16.42 -1.43
C GLN A 382 39.72 -15.58 -0.15
N GLN A 383 39.86 -14.26 -0.27
CA GLN A 383 39.75 -13.31 0.84
C GLN A 383 38.32 -12.83 1.08
N ASP A 384 38.05 -12.44 2.33
CA ASP A 384 36.79 -11.82 2.78
C ASP A 384 35.52 -12.60 2.44
N HIS A 385 35.65 -13.89 2.13
CA HIS A 385 34.55 -14.80 1.80
C HIS A 385 33.65 -14.31 0.65
N ILE A 386 34.22 -13.58 -0.31
CA ILE A 386 33.54 -13.16 -1.54
C ILE A 386 33.48 -14.36 -2.48
N ILE A 387 32.27 -14.76 -2.89
CA ILE A 387 32.05 -15.91 -3.78
C ILE A 387 31.76 -15.50 -5.23
N GLY A 388 31.58 -14.21 -5.50
CA GLY A 388 31.40 -13.67 -6.85
C GLY A 388 30.66 -12.34 -6.87
N TYR A 389 30.46 -11.78 -8.06
CA TYR A 389 29.62 -10.61 -8.26
C TYR A 389 28.94 -10.60 -9.64
N GLN A 390 27.91 -9.78 -9.81
CA GLN A 390 27.24 -9.54 -11.10
C GLN A 390 26.98 -8.06 -11.31
N ILE A 391 27.09 -7.59 -12.57
CA ILE A 391 26.96 -6.18 -12.93
C ILE A 391 25.67 -5.95 -13.74
N CYS A 392 24.97 -4.87 -13.44
CA CYS A 392 23.84 -4.34 -14.21
C CYS A 392 24.20 -2.95 -14.75
N HIS A 393 24.21 -2.79 -16.07
CA HIS A 393 24.55 -1.52 -16.74
C HIS A 393 23.33 -0.76 -17.26
N ASP A 394 22.16 -1.39 -17.30
CA ASP A 394 20.92 -0.80 -17.78
C ASP A 394 19.96 -0.46 -16.62
N LEU A 395 19.25 0.66 -16.78
CA LEU A 395 18.30 1.15 -15.80
C LEU A 395 17.16 0.14 -15.48
N PRO A 396 16.53 -0.54 -16.46
CA PRO A 396 15.52 -1.56 -16.17
C PRO A 396 16.00 -2.68 -15.23
N SER A 397 17.20 -3.22 -15.42
CA SER A 397 17.78 -4.25 -14.55
C SER A 397 18.03 -3.71 -13.13
N ILE A 398 18.57 -2.50 -13.01
CA ILE A 398 18.80 -1.82 -11.73
C ILE A 398 17.48 -1.62 -10.96
N GLU A 399 16.44 -1.14 -11.65
CA GLU A 399 15.12 -0.95 -11.04
C GLU A 399 14.48 -2.27 -10.57
N ARG A 400 14.71 -3.38 -11.29
CA ARG A 400 14.22 -4.72 -10.89
C ARG A 400 14.89 -5.22 -9.60
N ILE A 401 16.21 -5.04 -9.45
CA ILE A 401 16.93 -5.38 -8.21
C ILE A 401 16.42 -4.53 -7.03
N TYR A 402 16.27 -3.22 -7.20
CA TYR A 402 15.74 -2.37 -6.14
C TYR A 402 14.28 -2.66 -5.81
N ALA A 403 13.46 -2.99 -6.81
CA ALA A 403 12.08 -3.44 -6.58
C ALA A 403 12.05 -4.72 -5.74
N MET A 404 12.96 -5.68 -6.01
CA MET A 404 13.14 -6.87 -5.18
C MET A 404 13.54 -6.51 -3.75
N ARG A 405 14.58 -5.69 -3.55
CA ARG A 405 15.03 -5.25 -2.22
C ARG A 405 13.90 -4.59 -1.43
N LYS A 406 13.18 -3.63 -2.04
CA LYS A 406 12.05 -2.93 -1.40
C LYS A 406 10.91 -3.89 -1.05
N LYS A 407 10.62 -4.87 -1.91
CA LYS A 407 9.54 -5.84 -1.68
C LYS A 407 9.89 -6.88 -0.63
N ALA A 408 11.11 -7.41 -0.64
CA ALA A 408 11.60 -8.44 0.28
C ALA A 408 11.47 -8.01 1.75
N VAL A 409 11.82 -6.76 2.06
CA VAL A 409 11.64 -6.18 3.40
C VAL A 409 10.17 -6.15 3.84
N GLY A 410 9.25 -5.88 2.90
CA GLY A 410 7.80 -5.95 3.17
C GLY A 410 7.32 -7.36 3.50
N LEU A 411 7.89 -8.37 2.82
CA LEU A 411 7.51 -9.79 2.97
C LEU A 411 7.85 -10.35 4.36
N LEU A 412 8.81 -9.78 5.08
CA LEU A 412 9.12 -10.14 6.47
C LEU A 412 7.85 -10.13 7.36
N GLY A 413 6.97 -9.15 7.17
CA GLY A 413 5.72 -9.06 7.94
C GLY A 413 4.70 -10.16 7.63
N ASN A 414 4.90 -10.93 6.55
CA ASN A 414 4.07 -12.08 6.17
C ASN A 414 4.69 -13.43 6.57
N ALA A 415 5.67 -13.43 7.48
CA ALA A 415 6.22 -14.65 8.07
C ALA A 415 5.12 -15.59 8.58
N LYS A 416 5.33 -16.91 8.48
CA LYS A 416 4.37 -17.91 8.99
C LYS A 416 4.38 -17.93 10.53
N GLY A 417 3.25 -18.33 11.13
CA GLY A 417 3.10 -18.39 12.60
C GLY A 417 2.52 -17.11 13.22
N ALA A 418 2.37 -17.14 14.55
CA ALA A 418 1.84 -16.03 15.35
C ALA A 418 2.89 -14.93 15.59
N ALA A 419 4.14 -15.34 15.89
CA ALA A 419 5.26 -14.42 16.01
C ALA A 419 5.59 -13.79 14.65
N LYS A 420 5.70 -12.45 14.61
CA LYS A 420 5.99 -11.68 13.40
C LYS A 420 7.22 -10.81 13.59
N PRO A 421 8.11 -10.66 12.59
CA PRO A 421 9.15 -9.63 12.59
C PRO A 421 8.54 -8.24 12.76
N ILE A 422 8.91 -7.54 13.82
CA ILE A 422 8.36 -6.23 14.19
C ILE A 422 9.44 -5.13 14.28
N PRO A 423 9.13 -3.89 13.89
CA PRO A 423 10.06 -2.77 13.96
C PRO A 423 10.06 -2.12 15.35
N PHE A 424 10.98 -2.50 16.24
CA PHE A 424 11.09 -1.88 17.57
C PHE A 424 12.52 -1.65 18.06
N VAL A 425 13.47 -2.46 17.58
CA VAL A 425 14.91 -2.30 17.77
C VAL A 425 15.66 -2.15 16.44
N GLU A 426 14.95 -1.69 15.39
CA GLU A 426 15.57 -1.38 14.10
C GLU A 426 16.18 0.03 14.09
N ASP A 427 16.93 0.35 13.02
CA ASP A 427 17.46 1.69 12.76
C ASP A 427 18.51 2.15 13.77
N THR A 428 19.34 1.21 14.22
CA THR A 428 20.50 1.54 15.02
C THR A 428 21.65 1.96 14.11
N CYS A 429 22.34 3.02 14.52
CA CYS A 429 23.48 3.59 13.81
C CYS A 429 24.70 3.57 14.72
N VAL A 430 25.78 2.96 14.26
CA VAL A 430 27.08 2.93 14.95
C VAL A 430 28.18 3.36 13.98
N PRO A 431 29.35 3.80 14.47
CA PRO A 431 30.50 4.05 13.60
C PRO A 431 30.79 2.81 12.72
N PRO A 432 31.01 2.96 11.39
CA PRO A 432 31.17 1.82 10.48
C PRO A 432 32.29 0.84 10.87
N GLU A 433 33.36 1.34 11.50
CA GLU A 433 34.47 0.56 12.04
C GLU A 433 34.05 -0.41 13.16
N HIS A 434 32.93 -0.14 13.82
CA HIS A 434 32.38 -0.95 14.90
C HIS A 434 31.17 -1.78 14.47
N LEU A 435 30.67 -1.61 13.24
CA LEU A 435 29.43 -2.21 12.77
C LEU A 435 29.44 -3.75 12.86
N ALA A 436 30.52 -4.40 12.40
CA ALA A 436 30.59 -5.86 12.41
C ALA A 436 30.53 -6.44 13.83
N ASP A 437 31.30 -5.87 14.77
CA ASP A 437 31.34 -6.34 16.15
C ASP A 437 30.02 -6.06 16.89
N TYR A 438 29.44 -4.87 16.68
CA TYR A 438 28.10 -4.54 17.18
C TYR A 438 27.05 -5.55 16.71
N ILE A 439 27.07 -5.92 15.42
CA ILE A 439 26.11 -6.90 14.88
C ILE A 439 26.37 -8.30 15.41
N SER A 440 27.62 -8.70 15.58
CA SER A 440 27.96 -9.98 16.21
C SER A 440 27.36 -10.08 17.62
N GLU A 441 27.53 -9.04 18.46
CA GLU A 441 26.95 -9.01 19.80
C GLU A 441 25.43 -8.88 19.79
N PHE A 442 24.85 -8.10 18.87
CA PHE A 442 23.39 -7.97 18.74
C PHE A 442 22.77 -9.31 18.32
N ARG A 443 23.40 -10.06 17.40
CA ARG A 443 22.95 -11.41 17.04
C ARG A 443 23.02 -12.34 18.23
N ALA A 444 24.14 -12.35 18.95
CA ALA A 444 24.29 -13.16 20.16
C ALA A 444 23.21 -12.83 21.21
N LEU A 445 22.87 -11.54 21.38
CA LEU A 445 21.77 -11.10 22.24
C LEU A 445 20.44 -11.75 21.81
N LEU A 446 20.07 -11.65 20.53
CA LEU A 446 18.82 -12.23 20.02
C LEU A 446 18.81 -13.76 20.05
N ASP A 447 19.95 -14.39 19.77
CA ASP A 447 20.12 -15.85 19.75
C ASP A 447 20.01 -16.44 21.16
N ARG A 448 20.50 -15.76 22.20
CA ARG A 448 20.30 -16.13 23.62
C ARG A 448 18.83 -16.13 24.03
N HIS A 449 18.00 -15.31 23.39
CA HIS A 449 16.55 -15.30 23.57
C HIS A 449 15.81 -16.22 22.58
N HIS A 450 16.54 -17.00 21.77
CA HIS A 450 16.01 -17.93 20.78
C HIS A 450 15.07 -17.28 19.75
N LEU A 451 15.32 -16.02 19.39
CA LEU A 451 14.48 -15.29 18.46
C LEU A 451 14.88 -15.49 17.01
N GLN A 452 13.88 -15.58 16.13
CA GLN A 452 14.08 -15.40 14.70
C GLN A 452 14.08 -13.91 14.36
N TYR A 453 14.95 -13.49 13.47
CA TYR A 453 15.05 -12.11 13.00
C TYR A 453 15.48 -12.06 11.53
N GLY A 454 15.17 -10.94 10.88
CA GLY A 454 15.74 -10.57 9.57
C GLY A 454 16.52 -9.26 9.68
N MET A 455 17.60 -9.14 8.91
CA MET A 455 18.52 -8.00 8.91
C MET A 455 18.73 -7.44 7.50
N PHE A 456 18.73 -6.12 7.39
CA PHE A 456 18.99 -5.38 6.15
C PHE A 456 19.41 -3.94 6.50
N GLY A 457 20.09 -3.23 5.60
CA GLY A 457 20.42 -1.82 5.87
C GLY A 457 21.46 -1.21 4.95
N HIS A 458 21.99 -0.08 5.41
CA HIS A 458 22.91 0.81 4.71
C HIS A 458 24.29 0.67 5.35
N VAL A 459 25.10 -0.20 4.78
CA VAL A 459 26.41 -0.58 5.35
C VAL A 459 27.35 0.62 5.35
N ASP A 460 27.31 1.41 4.28
CA ASP A 460 28.08 2.62 4.10
C ASP A 460 27.79 3.69 5.19
N ALA A 461 26.53 3.80 5.60
CA ALA A 461 26.07 4.75 6.60
C ALA A 461 26.20 4.25 8.06
N GLY A 462 26.65 3.00 8.27
CA GLY A 462 26.69 2.38 9.59
C GLY A 462 25.31 2.11 10.19
N VAL A 463 24.26 2.00 9.35
CA VAL A 463 22.86 1.83 9.79
C VAL A 463 22.35 0.44 9.45
N LEU A 464 21.81 -0.27 10.44
CA LEU A 464 21.16 -1.56 10.23
C LEU A 464 19.73 -1.59 10.79
N HIS A 465 18.85 -2.27 10.05
CA HIS A 465 17.49 -2.55 10.44
C HIS A 465 17.36 -4.01 10.84
N VAL A 466 17.11 -4.24 12.12
CA VAL A 466 16.94 -5.57 12.71
C VAL A 466 15.51 -5.73 13.19
N ARG A 467 14.82 -6.78 12.72
CA ARG A 467 13.43 -7.05 13.09
C ARG A 467 13.28 -8.42 13.74
N PRO A 468 13.37 -8.50 15.08
CA PRO A 468 13.06 -9.72 15.82
C PRO A 468 11.58 -10.10 15.69
N ALA A 469 11.31 -11.39 15.63
CA ALA A 469 9.98 -11.94 15.53
C ALA A 469 9.39 -12.21 16.91
N LEU A 470 8.30 -11.52 17.24
CA LEU A 470 7.58 -11.67 18.51
C LEU A 470 6.07 -11.77 18.25
N ASP A 471 5.37 -12.52 19.09
CA ASP A 471 3.91 -12.46 19.22
C ASP A 471 3.55 -11.54 20.37
N LEU A 472 3.26 -10.28 20.06
CA LEU A 472 2.84 -9.30 21.08
C LEU A 472 1.45 -9.60 21.66
N CYS A 473 0.73 -10.61 21.14
CA CYS A 473 -0.46 -11.13 21.80
C CYS A 473 -0.14 -12.03 23.01
N ASP A 474 1.12 -12.41 23.19
CA ASP A 474 1.62 -13.09 24.39
C ASP A 474 2.21 -12.06 25.37
N LYS A 475 1.69 -12.05 26.61
CA LYS A 475 2.13 -11.11 27.66
C LYS A 475 3.59 -11.31 28.05
N GLU A 476 4.10 -12.54 28.02
CA GLU A 476 5.50 -12.79 28.36
C GLU A 476 6.43 -12.25 27.26
N GLN A 477 6.02 -12.35 26.00
CA GLN A 477 6.77 -11.75 24.88
C GLN A 477 6.71 -10.21 24.88
N VAL A 478 5.70 -9.58 25.49
CA VAL A 478 5.71 -8.13 25.73
C VAL A 478 6.77 -7.74 26.78
N LYS A 479 7.01 -8.58 27.80
CA LYS A 479 8.14 -8.35 28.73
C LYS A 479 9.47 -8.51 28.01
N LEU A 480 9.59 -9.53 27.17
CA LEU A 480 10.78 -9.76 26.34
C LEU A 480 11.03 -8.59 25.36
N PHE A 481 9.97 -8.04 24.76
CA PHE A 481 10.04 -6.83 23.94
C PHE A 481 10.71 -5.67 24.68
N LYS A 482 10.31 -5.42 25.94
CA LYS A 482 10.94 -4.38 26.76
C LYS A 482 12.39 -4.70 27.07
N GLN A 483 12.66 -5.93 27.53
CA GLN A 483 14.00 -6.36 27.87
C GLN A 483 14.97 -6.19 26.69
N ILE A 484 14.60 -6.65 25.50
CA ILE A 484 15.42 -6.49 24.29
C ILE A 484 15.59 -5.02 23.93
N SER A 485 14.55 -4.19 24.09
CA SER A 485 14.66 -2.75 23.83
C SER A 485 15.70 -2.08 24.75
N ASP A 486 15.72 -2.45 26.03
CA ASP A 486 16.66 -1.94 27.01
C ASP A 486 18.09 -2.43 26.72
N GLU A 487 18.27 -3.74 26.49
CA GLU A 487 19.59 -4.32 26.20
C GLU A 487 20.18 -3.78 24.88
N VAL A 488 19.35 -3.56 23.85
CA VAL A 488 19.81 -2.95 22.58
C VAL A 488 20.16 -1.48 22.77
N ALA A 489 19.46 -0.74 23.64
CA ALA A 489 19.82 0.63 24.00
C ALA A 489 21.21 0.68 24.63
N GLU A 490 21.48 -0.18 25.62
CA GLU A 490 22.78 -0.28 26.28
C GLU A 490 23.89 -0.71 25.31
N LEU A 491 23.61 -1.71 24.46
CA LEU A 491 24.54 -2.17 23.44
C LEU A 491 24.89 -1.05 22.45
N THR A 492 23.91 -0.25 22.04
CA THR A 492 24.14 0.85 21.10
C THR A 492 24.99 1.96 21.74
N ILE A 493 24.79 2.26 23.03
CA ILE A 493 25.63 3.20 23.78
C ILE A 493 27.07 2.68 23.90
N LYS A 494 27.25 1.38 24.19
CA LYS A 494 28.57 0.75 24.30
C LYS A 494 29.44 0.97 23.05
N TYR A 495 28.83 1.00 21.88
CA TYR A 495 29.52 1.21 20.59
C TYR A 495 29.47 2.65 20.08
N GLY A 496 29.13 3.63 20.94
CA GLY A 496 29.12 5.05 20.58
C GLY A 496 28.07 5.44 19.54
N GLY A 497 26.98 4.66 19.46
CA GLY A 497 25.94 4.81 18.44
C GLY A 497 24.68 5.56 18.90
N LEU A 498 23.66 5.53 18.03
CA LEU A 498 22.32 6.06 18.25
C LEU A 498 21.26 5.03 17.89
N LEU A 499 20.12 5.09 18.58
CA LEU A 499 18.98 4.21 18.32
C LEU A 499 18.11 4.63 17.10
N TRP A 500 18.32 5.81 16.52
CA TRP A 500 17.44 6.40 15.50
C TRP A 500 18.20 7.05 14.35
N GLY A 501 18.81 6.23 13.49
CA GLY A 501 19.60 6.71 12.35
C GLY A 501 18.80 7.52 11.30
N GLU A 502 17.60 7.04 10.92
CA GLU A 502 16.81 7.65 9.83
C GLU A 502 15.29 7.69 10.05
N HIS A 503 14.74 6.87 10.93
CA HIS A 503 13.29 6.75 11.12
C HIS A 503 12.70 7.79 12.07
N GLY A 504 13.53 8.48 12.85
CA GLY A 504 13.10 9.32 13.98
C GLY A 504 12.86 8.54 15.27
N LYS A 505 12.69 9.25 16.38
CA LYS A 505 12.62 8.73 17.75
C LYS A 505 11.22 8.22 18.11
N GLY A 506 10.17 9.01 17.90
CA GLY A 506 8.82 8.67 18.34
C GLY A 506 8.75 8.26 19.83
N VAL A 507 8.18 7.09 20.12
CA VAL A 507 8.11 6.52 21.49
C VAL A 507 9.50 6.13 22.02
N ARG A 508 10.49 5.89 21.16
CA ARG A 508 11.87 5.56 21.59
C ARG A 508 12.59 6.77 22.18
N SER A 509 12.00 7.97 22.13
CA SER A 509 12.40 9.11 22.96
C SER A 509 12.45 8.78 24.45
N HIS A 510 11.80 7.70 24.91
CA HIS A 510 11.97 7.13 26.25
C HIS A 510 13.45 6.97 26.67
N TYR A 511 14.33 6.62 25.72
CA TYR A 511 15.76 6.47 25.99
C TYR A 511 16.56 7.76 25.77
N GLY A 512 15.92 8.85 25.34
CA GLY A 512 16.53 10.09 24.87
C GLY A 512 17.63 10.61 25.79
N GLU A 513 17.30 10.82 27.06
CA GLU A 513 18.22 11.36 28.08
C GLU A 513 19.52 10.54 28.23
N LYS A 514 19.49 9.23 28.00
CA LYS A 514 20.70 8.39 28.09
C LYS A 514 21.70 8.59 26.95
N PHE A 515 21.25 9.15 25.82
CA PHE A 515 22.07 9.36 24.62
C PHE A 515 22.64 10.78 24.51
N PHE A 516 22.33 11.66 25.46
CA PHE A 516 22.86 13.02 25.51
C PHE A 516 23.51 13.27 26.87
N THR A 517 24.49 14.16 26.91
CA THR A 517 24.95 14.72 28.18
C THR A 517 23.81 15.49 28.85
N ALA A 518 23.87 15.64 30.18
CA ALA A 518 22.87 16.39 30.92
C ALA A 518 22.73 17.85 30.41
N GLU A 519 23.84 18.45 29.97
CA GLU A 519 23.83 19.77 29.35
C GLU A 519 23.07 19.78 28.02
N LEU A 520 23.44 18.91 27.07
CA LEU A 520 22.77 18.86 25.77
C LEU A 520 21.29 18.48 25.89
N TRP A 521 20.95 17.56 26.80
CA TRP A 521 19.55 17.22 27.07
C TRP A 521 18.74 18.44 27.51
N ASN A 522 19.29 19.23 28.44
CA ASN A 522 18.63 20.47 28.89
C ASN A 522 18.52 21.51 27.78
N GLU A 523 19.50 21.61 26.87
CA GLU A 523 19.38 22.49 25.69
C GLU A 523 18.23 22.06 24.77
N LEU A 524 18.06 20.76 24.53
CA LEU A 524 16.90 20.27 23.76
C LEU A 524 15.59 20.65 24.45
N ARG A 525 15.49 20.46 25.76
CA ARG A 525 14.30 20.85 26.55
C ARG A 525 14.05 22.36 26.53
N TYR A 526 15.10 23.16 26.55
CA TYR A 526 15.00 24.62 26.47
C TYR A 526 14.48 25.07 25.10
N ILE A 527 14.97 24.48 24.01
CA ILE A 527 14.46 24.75 22.66
C ILE A 527 12.97 24.40 22.59
N LYS A 528 12.56 23.24 23.10
CA LYS A 528 11.13 22.89 23.18
C LYS A 528 10.33 23.93 23.97
N PHE A 529 10.87 24.43 25.08
CA PHE A 529 10.24 25.50 25.86
C PHE A 529 10.07 26.82 25.08
N LEU A 530 11.04 27.21 24.25
CA LEU A 530 10.94 28.43 23.44
C LEU A 530 9.79 28.38 22.42
N PHE A 531 9.57 27.23 21.80
CA PHE A 531 8.53 27.06 20.78
C PHE A 531 7.16 26.72 21.37
N ASP A 532 7.13 25.95 22.45
CA ASP A 532 5.92 25.36 23.01
C ASP A 532 6.06 25.12 24.52
N PRO A 533 6.00 26.19 25.34
CA PRO A 533 6.24 26.12 26.78
C PRO A 533 5.19 25.29 27.54
N HIS A 534 4.01 25.11 26.94
CA HIS A 534 2.90 24.34 27.52
C HIS A 534 2.79 22.91 26.96
N ASN A 535 3.81 22.45 26.22
CA ASN A 535 3.89 21.09 25.66
C ASN A 535 2.66 20.66 24.85
N ARG A 536 2.09 21.57 24.06
CA ARG A 536 0.85 21.36 23.31
C ARG A 536 1.05 20.72 21.95
N LEU A 537 2.26 20.75 21.39
CA LEU A 537 2.60 20.17 20.09
C LEU A 537 3.32 18.83 20.24
N ASN A 538 2.67 17.79 19.71
CA ASN A 538 3.09 16.39 19.73
C ASN A 538 3.72 15.93 21.06
N PRO A 539 3.00 16.08 22.20
CA PRO A 539 3.54 15.76 23.52
C PRO A 539 3.97 14.30 23.65
N GLY A 540 4.95 14.07 24.53
CA GLY A 540 5.48 12.75 24.84
C GLY A 540 6.53 12.23 23.84
N LYS A 541 6.99 13.08 22.92
CA LYS A 541 8.01 12.78 21.89
C LYS A 541 9.19 13.75 21.99
N ILE A 542 10.34 13.35 21.45
CA ILE A 542 11.63 14.08 21.42
C ILE A 542 12.17 14.43 22.82
N CYS A 543 11.58 15.43 23.49
CA CYS A 543 11.86 15.87 24.86
C CYS A 543 10.67 16.73 25.37
N THR A 544 10.61 16.97 26.68
CA THR A 544 9.61 17.86 27.30
C THR A 544 10.18 19.27 27.46
N PRO A 545 9.34 20.32 27.51
CA PRO A 545 9.83 21.67 27.82
C PRO A 545 10.63 21.70 29.11
N LEU A 546 11.63 22.59 29.17
CA LEU A 546 12.37 22.84 30.40
C LEU A 546 11.40 23.30 31.51
N GLY A 547 11.48 22.67 32.69
CA GLY A 547 10.60 22.96 33.82
C GLY A 547 9.20 22.31 33.76
N SER A 548 8.89 21.53 32.71
CA SER A 548 7.68 20.69 32.68
C SER A 548 7.89 19.38 33.44
N GLU A 549 6.84 18.97 34.17
CA GLU A 549 6.69 17.67 34.85
C GLU A 549 6.04 16.60 33.96
N ASP A 550 5.77 16.91 32.68
CA ASP A 550 5.23 15.95 31.73
C ASP A 550 6.22 14.81 31.48
N GLU A 551 5.70 13.65 31.10
CA GLU A 551 6.51 12.47 30.79
C GLU A 551 6.56 12.17 29.27
N LEU A 552 7.66 11.56 28.85
CA LEU A 552 7.76 10.96 27.52
C LEU A 552 6.98 9.65 27.48
N TYR A 553 6.47 9.28 26.29
CA TYR A 553 5.78 8.02 26.13
C TYR A 553 6.69 6.84 26.50
N SER A 554 6.17 5.92 27.32
CA SER A 554 6.85 4.67 27.63
C SER A 554 6.92 3.77 26.40
N ILE A 555 7.98 2.98 26.27
CA ILE A 555 8.07 1.90 25.26
C ILE A 555 6.97 0.84 25.41
N LEU A 556 6.33 0.75 26.59
CA LEU A 556 5.15 -0.07 26.86
C LEU A 556 3.81 0.68 26.65
N SER A 557 3.83 1.81 25.95
CA SER A 557 2.60 2.51 25.55
C SER A 557 1.63 1.54 24.83
N PRO A 558 0.31 1.76 24.93
CA PRO A 558 -0.69 0.88 24.34
C PRO A 558 -0.37 0.42 22.92
N MET A 559 -0.31 -0.89 22.74
CA MET A 559 0.01 -1.57 21.49
C MET A 559 -1.26 -2.07 20.81
N ARG A 560 -1.22 -2.22 19.49
CA ARG A 560 -2.29 -2.88 18.73
C ARG A 560 -2.66 -4.26 19.29
N ALA A 561 -1.64 -5.00 19.73
CA ALA A 561 -1.81 -6.33 20.28
C ALA A 561 -2.58 -6.33 21.60
N ASP A 562 -2.58 -5.24 22.37
CA ASP A 562 -3.37 -5.12 23.61
C ASP A 562 -4.88 -5.23 23.35
N TYR A 563 -5.30 -4.71 22.20
CA TYR A 563 -6.67 -4.80 21.72
C TYR A 563 -6.94 -6.16 21.05
N ASP A 564 -6.02 -6.65 20.22
CA ASP A 564 -6.19 -7.94 19.52
C ASP A 564 -6.28 -9.13 20.48
N ARG A 565 -5.57 -9.08 21.62
CA ARG A 565 -5.61 -10.14 22.67
C ARG A 565 -6.98 -10.35 23.27
N GLN A 566 -7.85 -9.35 23.22
CA GLN A 566 -9.23 -9.46 23.68
C GLN A 566 -10.06 -10.33 22.73
N ILE A 567 -9.60 -10.59 21.50
CA ILE A 567 -10.30 -11.40 20.51
C ILE A 567 -9.83 -12.87 20.63
N PRO A 568 -10.75 -13.85 20.78
CA PRO A 568 -10.41 -15.26 20.86
C PRO A 568 -9.61 -15.74 19.65
N LEU A 569 -8.63 -16.63 19.88
CA LEU A 569 -7.73 -17.15 18.84
C LEU A 569 -8.47 -17.69 17.62
N GLN A 570 -9.53 -18.49 17.84
CA GLN A 570 -10.34 -19.07 16.76
C GLN A 570 -10.97 -17.99 15.85
N ILE A 571 -11.46 -16.89 16.43
CA ILE A 571 -12.01 -15.76 15.66
C ILE A 571 -10.88 -15.05 14.90
N ARG A 572 -9.71 -14.86 15.52
CA ARG A 572 -8.55 -14.25 14.85
C ARG A 572 -8.10 -15.08 13.64
N ASP A 573 -8.12 -16.40 13.74
CA ASP A 573 -7.78 -17.31 12.64
C ASP A 573 -8.83 -17.26 11.52
N GLU A 574 -10.12 -17.25 11.85
CA GLU A 574 -11.19 -17.12 10.85
C GLU A 574 -11.15 -15.79 10.10
N PHE A 575 -10.73 -14.71 10.78
CA PHE A 575 -10.58 -13.36 10.24
C PHE A 575 -9.12 -12.97 9.98
N LYS A 576 -8.23 -13.95 9.76
CA LYS A 576 -6.78 -13.74 9.57
C LYS A 576 -6.43 -12.68 8.52
N GLY A 577 -7.23 -12.59 7.46
CA GLY A 577 -7.07 -11.56 6.42
C GLY A 577 -7.16 -10.12 6.94
N ALA A 578 -7.91 -9.86 8.02
CA ALA A 578 -7.94 -8.56 8.70
C ALA A 578 -6.87 -8.47 9.81
N MET A 579 -6.73 -9.54 10.61
CA MET A 579 -5.82 -9.56 11.77
C MET A 579 -4.35 -9.39 11.39
N ASN A 580 -3.93 -9.87 10.21
CA ASN A 580 -2.55 -9.76 9.76
C ASN A 580 -2.11 -8.33 9.45
N CYS A 581 -3.03 -7.36 9.31
CA CYS A 581 -2.63 -5.99 8.94
C CYS A 581 -1.68 -5.38 10.00
N ASN A 582 -0.43 -5.11 9.60
CA ASN A 582 0.60 -4.52 10.45
C ASN A 582 0.72 -2.98 10.33
N GLY A 583 -0.21 -2.33 9.62
CA GLY A 583 -0.25 -0.87 9.54
C GLY A 583 0.72 -0.20 8.56
N ASN A 584 1.49 -0.95 7.73
CA ASN A 584 2.51 -0.40 6.82
C ASN A 584 2.05 0.65 5.80
N GLY A 585 0.74 0.74 5.57
CA GLY A 585 0.14 1.80 4.78
C GLY A 585 0.39 1.73 3.28
N LEU A 586 0.92 0.64 2.70
CA LEU A 586 1.11 0.52 1.24
C LEU A 586 -0.17 0.81 0.44
N CYS A 587 -1.33 0.55 1.05
CA CYS A 587 -2.61 0.92 0.48
C CYS A 587 -2.86 2.41 0.29
N PHE A 588 -2.01 3.30 0.83
CA PHE A 588 -2.03 4.75 0.65
C PHE A 588 -1.21 5.24 -0.55
N ASN A 589 -0.77 4.31 -1.42
CA ASN A 589 -0.04 4.64 -2.64
C ASN A 589 -0.78 5.71 -3.47
N PHE A 590 -0.08 6.78 -3.82
CA PHE A 590 -0.60 7.91 -4.59
C PHE A 590 -0.94 7.55 -6.05
N ASP A 591 -0.30 6.52 -6.62
CA ASP A 591 -0.43 6.17 -8.05
C ASP A 591 -1.88 5.81 -8.41
N GLU A 592 -2.55 6.70 -9.15
CA GLU A 592 -3.94 6.55 -9.64
C GLU A 592 -4.11 5.37 -10.60
N HIS A 593 -3.02 4.87 -11.18
CA HIS A 593 -3.01 3.71 -12.07
C HIS A 593 -2.73 2.40 -11.34
N SER A 594 -2.40 2.44 -10.05
CA SER A 594 -2.33 1.22 -9.24
C SER A 594 -3.73 0.69 -8.91
N ILE A 595 -3.91 -0.62 -8.99
CA ILE A 595 -5.20 -1.29 -8.75
C ILE A 595 -5.60 -1.22 -7.26
N MET A 596 -4.64 -1.30 -6.33
CA MET A 596 -4.96 -1.39 -4.92
C MET A 596 -5.57 -0.08 -4.39
N CYS A 597 -6.86 -0.25 -4.06
CA CYS A 597 -7.80 0.62 -3.38
C CYS A 597 -8.23 1.92 -4.07
N PRO A 598 -8.99 1.82 -5.18
CA PRO A 598 -9.44 2.99 -5.93
C PRO A 598 -10.42 3.87 -5.11
N SER A 599 -11.24 3.28 -4.24
CA SER A 599 -12.18 4.02 -3.39
C SER A 599 -11.49 5.02 -2.45
N MET A 600 -10.31 4.65 -1.90
CA MET A 600 -9.53 5.55 -1.06
C MET A 600 -8.90 6.66 -1.90
N LYS A 601 -8.37 6.35 -3.09
CA LYS A 601 -7.71 7.34 -3.95
C LYS A 601 -8.63 8.47 -4.37
N VAL A 602 -9.87 8.16 -4.75
CA VAL A 602 -10.84 9.19 -5.16
C VAL A 602 -11.42 9.97 -3.98
N SER A 603 -11.71 9.29 -2.86
CA SER A 603 -12.31 9.93 -1.68
C SER A 603 -11.30 10.62 -0.77
N LYS A 604 -10.02 10.25 -0.88
CA LYS A 604 -8.94 10.57 0.05
C LYS A 604 -9.24 10.19 1.52
N ASN A 605 -10.22 9.32 1.75
CA ASN A 605 -10.59 8.83 3.09
C ASN A 605 -9.90 7.48 3.39
N ARG A 606 -9.02 7.49 4.39
CA ARG A 606 -8.24 6.32 4.83
C ARG A 606 -9.09 5.20 5.43
N VAL A 607 -10.30 5.47 5.93
CA VAL A 607 -11.28 4.44 6.32
C VAL A 607 -11.57 3.49 5.16
N PHE A 608 -11.61 4.01 3.93
CA PHE A 608 -11.88 3.24 2.72
C PHE A 608 -10.63 2.55 2.15
N SER A 609 -9.52 2.47 2.88
CA SER A 609 -8.34 1.68 2.52
C SER A 609 -8.40 0.26 3.09
N PRO A 610 -7.62 -0.72 2.57
CA PRO A 610 -7.38 -1.99 3.25
C PRO A 610 -7.00 -1.86 4.73
N LYS A 611 -6.11 -0.93 5.08
CA LYS A 611 -5.72 -0.68 6.49
C LYS A 611 -6.92 -0.21 7.32
N GLY A 612 -7.68 0.77 6.83
CA GLY A 612 -8.87 1.27 7.51
C GLY A 612 -9.95 0.19 7.70
N ARG A 613 -10.24 -0.58 6.65
CA ARG A 613 -11.19 -1.69 6.69
C ARG A 613 -10.77 -2.81 7.64
N ALA A 614 -9.47 -3.15 7.66
CA ALA A 614 -8.94 -4.12 8.61
C ALA A 614 -9.09 -3.61 10.05
N ALA A 615 -8.77 -2.34 10.32
CA ALA A 615 -8.96 -1.73 11.63
C ALA A 615 -10.44 -1.78 12.06
N MET A 616 -11.38 -1.46 11.17
CA MET A 616 -12.82 -1.52 11.46
C MET A 616 -13.27 -2.94 11.83
N VAL A 617 -12.82 -3.95 11.09
CA VAL A 617 -13.20 -5.34 11.36
C VAL A 617 -12.57 -5.84 12.65
N ARG A 618 -11.30 -5.49 12.92
CA ARG A 618 -10.62 -5.84 14.18
C ARG A 618 -11.38 -5.28 15.38
N GLU A 619 -11.74 -4.00 15.32
CA GLU A 619 -12.51 -3.37 16.40
C GLU A 619 -13.92 -3.94 16.51
N TRP A 620 -14.57 -4.21 15.38
CA TRP A 620 -15.88 -4.86 15.37
C TRP A 620 -15.85 -6.23 16.06
N LEU A 621 -14.84 -7.05 15.79
CA LEU A 621 -14.65 -8.35 16.44
C LEU A 621 -14.39 -8.19 17.93
N ARG A 622 -13.53 -7.23 18.33
CA ARG A 622 -13.24 -6.93 19.74
C ARG A 622 -14.51 -6.54 20.50
N LEU A 623 -15.30 -5.63 19.95
CA LEU A 623 -16.56 -5.18 20.56
C LEU A 623 -17.59 -6.32 20.62
N LEU A 624 -17.67 -7.18 19.62
CA LEU A 624 -18.52 -8.38 19.68
C LEU A 624 -18.07 -9.35 20.77
N THR A 625 -16.77 -9.54 20.96
CA THR A 625 -16.27 -10.36 22.08
C THR A 625 -16.62 -9.74 23.43
N ASN A 626 -16.52 -8.41 23.57
CA ASN A 626 -16.93 -7.74 24.82
C ASN A 626 -18.41 -7.92 25.14
N GLU A 627 -19.25 -8.14 24.12
CA GLU A 627 -20.67 -8.50 24.24
C GLU A 627 -20.89 -10.03 24.36
N ASN A 628 -19.84 -10.80 24.70
CA ASN A 628 -19.84 -12.25 24.93
C ASN A 628 -20.28 -13.10 23.72
N ILE A 629 -19.97 -12.68 22.49
CA ILE A 629 -20.23 -13.49 21.29
C ILE A 629 -19.21 -14.61 21.15
N SER A 630 -19.70 -15.85 21.02
CA SER A 630 -18.85 -17.04 20.90
C SER A 630 -18.33 -17.23 19.46
N PRO A 631 -17.19 -17.91 19.26
CA PRO A 631 -16.68 -18.23 17.92
C PRO A 631 -17.70 -18.97 17.03
N GLU A 632 -18.50 -19.88 17.60
CA GLU A 632 -19.53 -20.63 16.86
C GLU A 632 -20.64 -19.74 16.29
N GLN A 633 -20.92 -18.61 16.95
CA GLN A 633 -21.89 -17.63 16.46
C GLN A 633 -21.34 -16.80 15.29
N LEU A 634 -20.01 -16.76 15.14
CA LEU A 634 -19.28 -16.14 14.03
C LEU A 634 -18.82 -17.14 12.98
N ASP A 635 -19.36 -18.37 13.00
CA ASP A 635 -19.18 -19.38 11.96
C ASP A 635 -20.37 -19.31 10.97
N PHE A 636 -20.09 -18.91 9.71
CA PHE A 636 -21.12 -18.77 8.69
C PHE A 636 -21.70 -20.12 8.22
N GLN A 637 -21.06 -21.25 8.51
CA GLN A 637 -21.56 -22.59 8.17
C GLN A 637 -22.63 -23.05 9.17
N LYS A 638 -22.49 -22.67 10.46
CA LYS A 638 -23.36 -23.15 11.55
C LYS A 638 -24.55 -22.24 11.88
N ASN A 639 -24.65 -21.07 11.27
CA ASN A 639 -25.65 -20.06 11.69
C ASN A 639 -26.99 -20.18 10.92
N ASP A 640 -28.01 -20.82 11.51
CA ASP A 640 -29.35 -20.94 10.90
C ASP A 640 -30.32 -19.84 11.35
N VAL A 641 -31.11 -19.32 10.41
CA VAL A 641 -32.05 -18.22 10.66
C VAL A 641 -33.42 -18.79 11.04
N LYS A 642 -33.82 -18.63 12.31
CA LYS A 642 -35.18 -18.95 12.78
C LYS A 642 -36.21 -17.92 12.27
N LEU A 643 -37.47 -18.31 12.09
CA LEU A 643 -38.55 -17.41 11.62
C LEU A 643 -38.76 -16.19 12.54
N THR A 644 -38.61 -16.37 13.86
CA THR A 644 -38.65 -15.30 14.87
C THR A 644 -37.60 -14.21 14.64
N ALA A 645 -36.53 -14.52 13.89
CA ALA A 645 -35.50 -13.54 13.55
C ALA A 645 -35.98 -12.48 12.54
N LEU A 646 -37.01 -12.74 11.73
CA LEU A 646 -37.47 -11.77 10.73
C LEU A 646 -38.11 -10.54 11.38
N VAL A 647 -38.97 -10.73 12.38
CA VAL A 647 -39.61 -9.64 13.14
C VAL A 647 -38.54 -8.79 13.84
N ALA A 648 -37.55 -9.43 14.46
CA ALA A 648 -36.43 -8.74 15.09
C ALA A 648 -35.61 -7.91 14.07
N LYS A 649 -35.33 -8.46 12.88
CA LYS A 649 -34.63 -7.71 11.81
C LYS A 649 -35.39 -6.48 11.34
N ILE A 650 -36.71 -6.58 11.18
CA ILE A 650 -37.57 -5.43 10.81
C ILE A 650 -37.43 -4.34 11.88
N ARG A 651 -37.62 -4.71 13.15
CA ARG A 651 -37.47 -3.77 14.28
C ARG A 651 -36.10 -3.09 14.30
N HIS A 652 -35.01 -3.86 14.17
CA HIS A 652 -33.65 -3.31 14.17
C HIS A 652 -33.39 -2.40 12.96
N SER A 653 -34.00 -2.70 11.81
CA SER A 653 -33.86 -1.86 10.61
C SER A 653 -34.63 -0.55 10.73
N VAL A 654 -35.79 -0.57 11.39
CA VAL A 654 -36.54 0.66 11.74
C VAL A 654 -35.76 1.50 12.75
N GLN A 655 -35.14 0.87 13.76
CA GLN A 655 -34.27 1.52 14.74
C GLN A 655 -33.07 2.22 14.08
N LYS A 656 -32.39 1.53 13.16
CA LYS A 656 -31.35 2.13 12.32
C LYS A 656 -31.86 3.38 11.58
N TRP A 657 -33.03 3.29 10.95
CA TRP A 657 -33.62 4.40 10.21
C TRP A 657 -33.95 5.61 11.13
N ARG A 658 -34.29 5.36 12.39
CA ARG A 658 -34.49 6.40 13.41
C ARG A 658 -33.18 7.02 13.94
N GLY A 659 -32.02 6.58 13.48
CA GLY A 659 -30.72 7.13 13.87
C GLY A 659 -30.08 6.49 15.10
N GLU A 660 -30.54 5.31 15.52
CA GLU A 660 -29.94 4.59 16.65
C GLU A 660 -28.51 4.13 16.30
N TYR A 661 -27.51 4.60 17.06
CA TYR A 661 -26.10 4.35 16.78
C TYR A 661 -25.72 2.87 16.99
N ASP A 662 -25.03 2.29 16.01
CA ASP A 662 -24.39 0.97 16.08
C ASP A 662 -23.11 1.04 15.26
N PHE A 663 -21.96 0.74 15.88
CA PHE A 663 -20.66 0.74 15.21
C PHE A 663 -20.65 -0.15 13.96
N SER A 664 -21.45 -1.21 13.92
CA SER A 664 -21.62 -2.07 12.73
C SER A 664 -22.05 -1.28 11.49
N HIS A 665 -22.66 -0.11 11.62
CA HIS A 665 -23.01 0.77 10.49
C HIS A 665 -21.80 1.48 9.90
N GLU A 666 -20.83 1.88 10.72
CA GLU A 666 -19.58 2.47 10.23
C GLU A 666 -18.72 1.42 9.50
N VAL A 667 -18.65 0.21 10.06
CA VAL A 667 -18.01 -0.94 9.37
C VAL A 667 -18.69 -1.22 8.03
N LYS A 668 -20.04 -1.20 8.00
CA LYS A 668 -20.82 -1.39 6.77
C LYS A 668 -20.52 -0.31 5.73
N ALA A 669 -20.44 0.96 6.11
CA ALA A 669 -20.08 2.05 5.21
C ALA A 669 -18.68 1.85 4.60
N ALA A 670 -17.69 1.43 5.41
CA ALA A 670 -16.35 1.14 4.93
C ALA A 670 -16.32 -0.07 3.95
N MET A 671 -17.11 -1.11 4.22
CA MET A 671 -17.20 -2.29 3.36
C MET A 671 -17.97 -2.05 2.06
N ASP A 672 -18.99 -1.19 2.07
CA ASP A 672 -19.80 -0.89 0.89
C ASP A 672 -18.98 -0.23 -0.23
N THR A 673 -17.94 0.52 0.12
CA THR A 673 -17.02 1.16 -0.85
C THR A 673 -15.95 0.20 -1.41
N CYS A 674 -15.91 -1.07 -0.99
CA CYS A 674 -14.97 -2.05 -1.52
C CYS A 674 -15.48 -2.71 -2.80
N LEU A 675 -14.70 -2.60 -3.88
CA LEU A 675 -15.00 -3.15 -5.21
C LEU A 675 -14.75 -4.65 -5.35
N ALA A 676 -14.24 -5.33 -4.31
CA ALA A 676 -13.98 -6.78 -4.33
C ALA A 676 -12.96 -7.26 -5.39
N CYS A 677 -12.01 -6.41 -5.82
CA CYS A 677 -11.00 -6.75 -6.84
C CYS A 677 -9.86 -7.68 -6.37
N LYS A 678 -9.73 -7.90 -5.06
CA LYS A 678 -8.64 -8.66 -4.38
C LYS A 678 -7.20 -8.17 -4.61
N ALA A 679 -7.01 -6.97 -5.18
CA ALA A 679 -5.68 -6.37 -5.31
C ALA A 679 -4.90 -6.29 -3.99
N CYS A 680 -5.58 -6.07 -2.86
CA CYS A 680 -4.94 -6.06 -1.55
C CYS A 680 -4.43 -7.43 -1.09
N ALA A 681 -4.99 -8.54 -1.59
CA ALA A 681 -4.57 -9.89 -1.21
C ALA A 681 -3.25 -10.29 -1.90
N SER A 682 -2.93 -9.71 -3.07
CA SER A 682 -1.68 -10.00 -3.79
C SER A 682 -0.65 -8.87 -3.74
N GLN A 683 -1.07 -7.60 -3.84
CA GLN A 683 -0.16 -6.45 -3.89
C GLN A 683 0.28 -5.96 -2.51
N CYS A 684 -0.50 -6.23 -1.46
CA CYS A 684 -0.04 -5.96 -0.10
C CYS A 684 1.00 -7.02 0.29
N PRO A 685 2.18 -6.64 0.79
CA PRO A 685 3.18 -7.62 1.22
C PRO A 685 2.67 -8.55 2.33
N ILE A 686 1.68 -8.09 3.10
CA ILE A 686 1.04 -8.83 4.20
C ILE A 686 -0.20 -9.61 3.74
N LYS A 687 -0.54 -9.55 2.46
CA LYS A 687 -1.63 -10.32 1.81
C LYS A 687 -3.00 -10.19 2.52
N ILE A 688 -3.39 -8.95 2.83
CA ILE A 688 -4.70 -8.64 3.44
C ILE A 688 -5.83 -8.92 2.45
N ASP A 689 -6.81 -9.75 2.82
CA ASP A 689 -7.95 -10.09 1.97
C ASP A 689 -9.25 -9.38 2.42
N VAL A 690 -9.39 -8.11 2.01
CA VAL A 690 -10.61 -7.33 2.26
C VAL A 690 -11.86 -8.01 1.69
N PRO A 691 -11.87 -8.49 0.43
CA PRO A 691 -13.09 -9.08 -0.13
C PRO A 691 -13.62 -10.29 0.64
N SER A 692 -12.75 -11.17 1.16
CA SER A 692 -13.18 -12.34 1.95
C SER A 692 -13.75 -11.93 3.31
N PHE A 693 -13.07 -11.11 4.12
CA PHE A 693 -13.63 -10.70 5.41
C PHE A 693 -14.86 -9.78 5.27
N ARG A 694 -14.96 -9.03 4.17
CA ARG A 694 -16.17 -8.25 3.83
C ARG A 694 -17.36 -9.16 3.58
N ALA A 695 -17.19 -10.24 2.83
CA ALA A 695 -18.28 -11.18 2.56
C ALA A 695 -18.79 -11.84 3.85
N LYS A 696 -17.86 -12.21 4.76
CA LYS A 696 -18.17 -12.68 6.12
C LYS A 696 -18.92 -11.61 6.93
N PHE A 697 -18.40 -10.38 6.97
CA PHE A 697 -19.08 -9.27 7.64
C PHE A 697 -20.51 -9.04 7.12
N PHE A 698 -20.73 -9.03 5.80
CA PHE A 698 -22.08 -8.89 5.22
C PHE A 698 -23.02 -10.03 5.59
N HIS A 699 -22.51 -11.27 5.66
CA HIS A 699 -23.28 -12.41 6.15
C HIS A 699 -23.82 -12.14 7.56
N PHE A 700 -22.94 -11.74 8.48
CA PHE A 700 -23.33 -11.51 9.88
C PHE A 700 -24.11 -10.21 10.08
N TYR A 701 -23.80 -9.13 9.38
CA TYR A 701 -24.54 -7.87 9.43
C TYR A 701 -26.02 -8.08 9.09
N HIS A 702 -26.30 -8.86 8.04
CA HIS A 702 -27.67 -9.19 7.63
C HIS A 702 -28.31 -10.33 8.42
N SER A 703 -27.59 -10.89 9.41
CA SER A 703 -28.22 -11.68 10.47
C SER A 703 -29.01 -10.79 11.44
N ARG A 704 -28.63 -9.51 11.59
CA ARG A 704 -29.27 -8.51 12.46
C ARG A 704 -30.18 -7.54 11.71
N TYR A 705 -29.77 -7.08 10.54
CA TYR A 705 -30.48 -6.08 9.73
C TYR A 705 -31.12 -6.70 8.49
N LEU A 706 -32.21 -6.09 8.01
CA LEU A 706 -32.81 -6.48 6.74
C LEU A 706 -31.81 -6.30 5.60
N ARG A 707 -31.86 -7.24 4.66
CA ARG A 707 -31.03 -7.20 3.46
C ARG A 707 -31.77 -6.46 2.35
N PRO A 708 -31.11 -5.51 1.64
CA PRO A 708 -31.74 -4.82 0.52
C PRO A 708 -32.20 -5.76 -0.58
N VAL A 709 -33.33 -5.46 -1.22
CA VAL A 709 -33.89 -6.27 -2.32
C VAL A 709 -32.90 -6.40 -3.48
N LYS A 710 -32.14 -5.35 -3.80
CA LYS A 710 -31.08 -5.40 -4.83
C LYS A 710 -30.08 -6.53 -4.62
N ASP A 711 -29.71 -6.85 -3.39
CA ASP A 711 -28.76 -7.92 -3.11
C ASP A 711 -29.36 -9.28 -3.46
N HIS A 712 -30.67 -9.47 -3.22
CA HIS A 712 -31.39 -10.68 -3.62
C HIS A 712 -31.53 -10.79 -5.14
N ILE A 713 -31.80 -9.68 -5.84
CA ILE A 713 -31.85 -9.65 -7.30
C ILE A 713 -30.48 -10.06 -7.88
N VAL A 714 -29.41 -9.40 -7.43
CA VAL A 714 -28.04 -9.66 -7.90
C VAL A 714 -27.60 -11.10 -7.59
N ALA A 715 -27.89 -11.61 -6.39
CA ALA A 715 -27.54 -12.98 -6.01
C ALA A 715 -28.29 -14.06 -6.80
N ASN A 716 -29.44 -13.73 -7.39
CA ASN A 716 -30.24 -14.66 -8.22
C ASN A 716 -30.06 -14.42 -9.73
N LEU A 717 -29.25 -13.44 -10.13
CA LEU A 717 -29.08 -13.06 -11.55
C LEU A 717 -28.64 -14.25 -12.40
N GLU A 718 -27.68 -15.03 -11.91
CA GLU A 718 -27.15 -16.20 -12.62
C GLU A 718 -28.19 -17.32 -12.80
N LEU A 719 -29.21 -17.37 -11.94
CA LEU A 719 -30.33 -18.33 -12.07
C LEU A 719 -31.40 -17.82 -13.03
N ALA A 720 -31.63 -16.51 -13.08
CA ALA A 720 -32.67 -15.90 -13.91
C ALA A 720 -32.22 -15.65 -15.36
N ALA A 721 -30.95 -15.29 -15.58
CA ALA A 721 -30.40 -14.92 -16.90
C ALA A 721 -30.65 -15.96 -18.00
N PRO A 722 -30.53 -17.28 -17.79
CA PRO A 722 -30.80 -18.28 -18.83
C PRO A 722 -32.25 -18.27 -19.33
N TYR A 723 -33.21 -17.97 -18.44
CA TYR A 723 -34.62 -17.88 -18.79
C TYR A 723 -34.93 -16.56 -19.49
N MET A 724 -34.36 -15.46 -18.99
CA MET A 724 -34.54 -14.13 -19.59
C MET A 724 -33.96 -14.07 -21.02
N ALA A 725 -32.81 -14.71 -21.24
CA ALA A 725 -32.13 -14.73 -22.55
C ALA A 725 -32.94 -15.45 -23.66
N LYS A 726 -33.86 -16.36 -23.31
CA LYS A 726 -34.78 -16.99 -24.28
C LYS A 726 -35.74 -15.98 -24.91
N GLN A 727 -36.05 -14.90 -24.19
CA GLN A 727 -36.91 -13.81 -24.66
C GLN A 727 -36.21 -12.45 -24.51
N ALA A 728 -34.93 -12.38 -24.91
CA ALA A 728 -34.09 -11.20 -24.70
C ALA A 728 -34.71 -9.89 -25.23
N LYS A 729 -35.37 -9.91 -26.40
CA LYS A 729 -36.05 -8.74 -26.98
C LYS A 729 -37.15 -8.18 -26.05
N PHE A 730 -37.94 -9.06 -25.41
CA PHE A 730 -38.99 -8.67 -24.48
C PHE A 730 -38.40 -8.00 -23.23
N PHE A 731 -37.42 -8.63 -22.57
CA PHE A 731 -36.80 -8.07 -21.38
C PHE A 731 -36.02 -6.79 -21.68
N ASN A 732 -35.32 -6.72 -22.81
CA ASN A 732 -34.58 -5.52 -23.23
C ASN A 732 -35.52 -4.35 -23.49
N TYR A 733 -36.67 -4.57 -24.12
CA TYR A 733 -37.69 -3.53 -24.33
C TYR A 733 -38.07 -2.86 -23.00
N PHE A 734 -38.44 -3.65 -21.98
CA PHE A 734 -38.79 -3.08 -20.66
C PHE A 734 -37.59 -2.44 -19.95
N THR A 735 -36.40 -3.02 -20.06
CA THR A 735 -35.17 -2.48 -19.44
C THR A 735 -34.73 -1.15 -20.03
N GLN A 736 -35.02 -0.92 -21.32
CA GLN A 736 -34.70 0.33 -22.03
C GLN A 736 -35.71 1.45 -21.78
N LEU A 737 -36.94 1.14 -21.36
CA LEU A 737 -37.94 2.16 -21.08
C LEU A 737 -37.48 3.07 -19.92
N LYS A 738 -37.40 4.39 -20.19
CA LYS A 738 -36.99 5.39 -19.19
C LYS A 738 -37.87 5.37 -17.93
N THR A 739 -39.16 5.04 -18.07
CA THR A 739 -40.09 4.89 -16.95
C THR A 739 -39.72 3.70 -16.06
N THR A 740 -39.41 2.55 -16.66
CA THR A 740 -38.92 1.37 -15.94
C THR A 740 -37.59 1.64 -15.26
N GLN A 741 -36.64 2.30 -15.94
CA GLN A 741 -35.34 2.65 -15.36
C GLN A 741 -35.51 3.51 -14.11
N ARG A 742 -36.29 4.59 -14.19
CA ARG A 742 -36.59 5.44 -13.03
C ARG A 742 -37.27 4.68 -11.89
N LEU A 743 -38.19 3.76 -12.23
CA LEU A 743 -38.87 2.93 -11.24
C LEU A 743 -37.88 1.99 -10.54
N VAL A 744 -37.05 1.27 -11.29
CA VAL A 744 -36.03 0.35 -10.78
C VAL A 744 -35.00 1.11 -9.94
N GLU A 745 -34.57 2.28 -10.40
CA GLU A 745 -33.65 3.15 -9.68
C GLU A 745 -34.21 3.54 -8.31
N LYS A 746 -35.46 4.02 -8.28
CA LYS A 746 -36.14 4.43 -7.05
C LYS A 746 -36.48 3.27 -6.10
N THR A 747 -36.84 2.09 -6.63
CA THR A 747 -37.33 0.97 -5.83
C THR A 747 -36.23 0.01 -5.39
N THR A 748 -35.24 -0.24 -6.24
CA THR A 748 -34.15 -1.19 -5.98
C THR A 748 -32.81 -0.52 -5.69
N GLY A 749 -32.61 0.73 -6.08
CA GLY A 749 -31.32 1.42 -5.96
C GLY A 749 -30.28 0.95 -6.97
N MET A 750 -30.72 0.37 -8.10
CA MET A 750 -29.89 -0.07 -9.23
C MET A 750 -30.16 0.82 -10.45
N THR A 751 -29.11 1.16 -11.19
CA THR A 751 -29.19 1.96 -12.42
C THR A 751 -28.36 1.35 -13.55
N ASP A 752 -28.62 1.79 -14.78
CA ASP A 752 -27.96 1.35 -16.01
C ASP A 752 -27.88 -0.17 -16.13
N LEU A 753 -29.01 -0.86 -15.91
CA LEU A 753 -29.04 -2.32 -15.98
C LEU A 753 -28.57 -2.81 -17.37
N PRO A 754 -27.66 -3.80 -17.42
CA PRO A 754 -27.14 -4.28 -18.69
C PRO A 754 -28.23 -4.99 -19.50
N LEU A 755 -28.16 -4.80 -20.82
CA LEU A 755 -29.08 -5.44 -21.77
C LEU A 755 -28.59 -6.85 -22.11
N LEU A 756 -29.53 -7.77 -22.27
CA LEU A 756 -29.25 -9.12 -22.76
C LEU A 756 -28.80 -9.07 -24.23
N SER A 757 -27.96 -10.00 -24.64
CA SER A 757 -27.54 -10.10 -26.04
C SER A 757 -28.71 -10.44 -26.96
N THR A 758 -28.83 -9.67 -28.05
CA THR A 758 -29.79 -9.90 -29.13
C THR A 758 -29.07 -9.77 -30.49
N PRO A 759 -28.92 -10.85 -31.27
CA PRO A 759 -29.36 -12.24 -31.04
C PRO A 759 -28.75 -12.89 -29.78
N ASN A 760 -29.38 -13.93 -29.23
CA ASN A 760 -28.84 -14.65 -28.07
C ASN A 760 -27.70 -15.61 -28.47
N LEU A 761 -26.94 -16.13 -27.51
CA LEU A 761 -25.77 -16.97 -27.80
C LEU A 761 -26.10 -18.18 -28.67
N HIS A 762 -27.20 -18.89 -28.41
CA HIS A 762 -27.59 -20.05 -29.22
C HIS A 762 -27.81 -19.67 -30.69
N GLN A 763 -28.51 -18.55 -30.95
CA GLN A 763 -28.72 -18.04 -32.31
C GLN A 763 -27.39 -17.68 -32.98
N GLN A 764 -26.50 -16.98 -32.27
CA GLN A 764 -25.19 -16.59 -32.79
C GLN A 764 -24.26 -17.80 -33.07
N LEU A 765 -24.39 -18.89 -32.31
CA LEU A 765 -23.65 -20.13 -32.54
C LEU A 765 -24.18 -20.87 -33.78
N VAL A 766 -25.50 -20.89 -34.00
CA VAL A 766 -26.09 -21.45 -35.22
C VAL A 766 -25.62 -20.68 -36.46
N GLU A 767 -25.48 -19.36 -36.37
CA GLU A 767 -24.97 -18.51 -37.46
C GLU A 767 -23.55 -18.87 -37.92
N ILE A 768 -22.73 -19.47 -37.05
CA ILE A 768 -21.37 -19.96 -37.40
C ILE A 768 -21.31 -21.46 -37.67
N GLY A 769 -22.45 -22.12 -37.81
CA GLY A 769 -22.51 -23.56 -38.05
C GLY A 769 -22.01 -24.40 -36.87
N TYR A 770 -22.03 -23.87 -35.64
CA TYR A 770 -21.63 -24.63 -34.46
C TYR A 770 -22.61 -25.77 -34.16
N GLN A 771 -22.09 -26.99 -34.03
CA GLN A 771 -22.85 -28.16 -33.60
C GLN A 771 -22.26 -28.70 -32.28
N GLY A 772 -23.05 -28.63 -31.21
CA GLY A 772 -22.65 -29.19 -29.91
C GLY A 772 -22.61 -30.72 -29.94
N LYS A 773 -21.73 -31.32 -29.12
CA LYS A 773 -21.70 -32.77 -28.87
C LYS A 773 -22.08 -33.07 -27.41
N PRO A 774 -22.88 -34.11 -27.14
CA PRO A 774 -23.19 -34.53 -25.78
C PRO A 774 -21.95 -35.12 -25.10
N LEU A 775 -21.92 -35.09 -23.76
CA LEU A 775 -20.77 -35.54 -22.95
C LEU A 775 -20.45 -37.01 -23.19
N GLU A 776 -21.47 -37.84 -23.41
CA GLU A 776 -21.36 -39.27 -23.66
C GLU A 776 -20.57 -39.57 -24.95
N VAL A 777 -20.68 -38.71 -25.96
CA VAL A 777 -19.91 -38.82 -27.21
C VAL A 777 -18.45 -38.41 -26.99
N LEU A 778 -18.19 -37.45 -26.09
CA LEU A 778 -16.84 -37.00 -25.78
C LEU A 778 -16.05 -38.04 -24.98
N GLU A 779 -16.73 -38.81 -24.13
CA GLU A 779 -16.14 -39.92 -23.37
C GLU A 779 -15.56 -40.99 -24.31
N GLN A 780 -16.21 -41.23 -25.45
CA GLN A 780 -15.86 -42.24 -26.45
C GLN A 780 -14.75 -41.80 -27.43
N LEU A 781 -14.31 -40.53 -27.41
CA LEU A 781 -13.25 -40.05 -28.29
C LEU A 781 -11.90 -40.71 -27.96
N SER A 782 -11.11 -40.99 -28.99
CA SER A 782 -9.73 -41.44 -28.85
C SER A 782 -8.83 -40.37 -28.21
N ALA A 783 -7.67 -40.76 -27.71
CA ALA A 783 -6.71 -39.82 -27.11
C ALA A 783 -6.30 -38.69 -28.08
N VAL A 784 -6.05 -39.05 -29.35
CA VAL A 784 -5.67 -38.10 -30.41
C VAL A 784 -6.81 -37.12 -30.74
N GLU A 785 -8.06 -37.58 -30.73
CA GLU A 785 -9.21 -36.70 -30.95
C GLU A 785 -9.41 -35.74 -29.78
N LYS A 786 -9.19 -36.21 -28.54
CA LYS A 786 -9.29 -35.41 -27.32
C LYS A 786 -8.27 -34.25 -27.28
N GLU A 787 -7.08 -34.44 -27.84
CA GLU A 787 -6.06 -33.38 -27.94
C GLU A 787 -6.52 -32.18 -28.78
N LYS A 788 -7.39 -32.38 -29.77
CA LYS A 788 -7.96 -31.31 -30.59
C LYS A 788 -9.23 -30.70 -30.02
N VAL A 789 -9.72 -31.17 -28.88
CA VAL A 789 -10.98 -30.68 -28.29
C VAL A 789 -10.71 -29.67 -27.19
N LEU A 790 -11.47 -28.57 -27.22
CA LEU A 790 -11.44 -27.52 -26.20
C LEU A 790 -12.79 -27.44 -25.50
N LEU A 791 -12.82 -27.54 -24.18
CA LEU A 791 -14.07 -27.42 -23.41
C LEU A 791 -14.23 -25.98 -22.90
N ILE A 792 -15.20 -25.25 -23.47
CA ILE A 792 -15.48 -23.86 -23.09
C ILE A 792 -16.46 -23.85 -21.91
N VAL A 793 -15.98 -23.36 -20.76
CA VAL A 793 -16.78 -23.16 -19.55
C VAL A 793 -17.52 -21.83 -19.65
N GLN A 794 -18.85 -21.89 -19.73
CA GLN A 794 -19.70 -20.70 -19.82
C GLN A 794 -19.68 -19.87 -18.52
N ASP A 795 -19.66 -18.55 -18.67
CA ASP A 795 -19.87 -17.59 -17.58
C ASP A 795 -21.17 -16.78 -17.79
N PRO A 796 -21.83 -16.31 -16.71
CA PRO A 796 -23.16 -15.70 -16.81
C PRO A 796 -23.16 -14.37 -17.55
N TYR A 797 -22.02 -13.69 -17.66
CA TYR A 797 -21.97 -12.35 -18.23
C TYR A 797 -21.68 -12.39 -19.72
N THR A 798 -20.63 -13.10 -20.12
CA THR A 798 -20.30 -13.26 -21.54
C THR A 798 -21.25 -14.19 -22.25
N SER A 799 -21.98 -15.08 -21.57
CA SER A 799 -22.96 -15.95 -22.26
C SER A 799 -24.31 -15.26 -22.50
N TYR A 800 -24.72 -14.31 -21.65
CA TYR A 800 -26.07 -13.73 -21.70
C TYR A 800 -26.12 -12.22 -21.98
N TYR A 801 -25.09 -11.46 -21.64
CA TYR A 801 -25.04 -10.01 -21.84
C TYR A 801 -24.02 -9.59 -22.91
N ASP A 802 -22.95 -10.37 -23.09
CA ASP A 802 -21.90 -10.15 -24.10
C ASP A 802 -21.63 -11.42 -24.94
N ALA A 803 -22.72 -12.06 -25.41
CA ALA A 803 -22.73 -13.37 -26.12
C ALA A 803 -21.76 -13.44 -27.30
N LYS A 804 -21.51 -12.29 -27.95
CA LYS A 804 -20.61 -12.21 -29.10
C LYS A 804 -19.19 -12.65 -28.75
N VAL A 805 -18.72 -12.37 -27.53
CA VAL A 805 -17.39 -12.80 -27.10
C VAL A 805 -17.27 -14.33 -27.06
N VAL A 806 -18.27 -15.04 -26.54
CA VAL A 806 -18.26 -16.52 -26.51
C VAL A 806 -18.39 -17.09 -27.92
N ARG A 807 -19.27 -16.53 -28.76
CA ARG A 807 -19.38 -16.90 -30.18
C ARG A 807 -18.03 -16.72 -30.89
N ASP A 808 -17.37 -15.59 -30.69
CA ASP A 808 -16.11 -15.28 -31.35
C ASP A 808 -14.97 -16.15 -30.81
N PHE A 809 -15.04 -16.60 -29.56
CA PHE A 809 -14.10 -17.60 -29.03
C PHE A 809 -14.27 -18.96 -29.72
N VAL A 810 -15.51 -19.41 -29.91
CA VAL A 810 -15.82 -20.62 -30.70
C VAL A 810 -15.30 -20.48 -32.12
N ALA A 811 -15.57 -19.36 -32.79
CA ALA A 811 -15.08 -19.13 -34.15
C ALA A 811 -13.54 -19.08 -34.24
N LEU A 812 -12.88 -18.41 -33.29
CA LEU A 812 -11.42 -18.37 -33.22
C LEU A 812 -10.84 -19.77 -33.07
N THR A 813 -11.34 -20.56 -32.13
CA THR A 813 -10.84 -21.92 -31.86
C THR A 813 -11.03 -22.86 -33.06
N GLN A 814 -12.16 -22.73 -33.79
CA GLN A 814 -12.38 -23.44 -35.06
C GLN A 814 -11.35 -23.04 -36.12
N LYS A 815 -11.06 -21.74 -36.29
CA LYS A 815 -10.03 -21.27 -37.23
C LYS A 815 -8.62 -21.73 -36.86
N LEU A 816 -8.35 -21.87 -35.57
CA LEU A 816 -7.09 -22.43 -35.07
C LEU A 816 -6.99 -23.96 -35.23
N GLY A 817 -8.00 -24.62 -35.79
CA GLY A 817 -8.01 -26.06 -36.06
C GLY A 817 -8.45 -26.94 -34.88
N PHE A 818 -9.04 -26.35 -33.84
CA PHE A 818 -9.58 -27.05 -32.69
C PHE A 818 -11.09 -27.25 -32.80
N ASN A 819 -11.59 -28.24 -32.06
CA ASN A 819 -13.01 -28.55 -31.92
C ASN A 819 -13.53 -27.98 -30.59
N PRO A 820 -14.09 -26.76 -30.56
CA PRO A 820 -14.67 -26.22 -29.33
C PRO A 820 -15.93 -26.97 -28.94
N ILE A 821 -16.11 -27.21 -27.65
CA ILE A 821 -17.33 -27.73 -27.05
C ILE A 821 -17.77 -26.78 -25.95
N LEU A 822 -18.92 -26.15 -26.16
CA LEU A 822 -19.52 -25.27 -25.17
C LEU A 822 -20.23 -26.12 -24.11
N LEU A 823 -19.71 -26.12 -22.89
CA LEU A 823 -20.30 -26.86 -21.78
C LEU A 823 -21.63 -26.24 -21.36
N PRO A 824 -22.59 -27.01 -20.84
CA PRO A 824 -23.86 -26.47 -20.35
C PRO A 824 -23.64 -25.43 -19.25
N PHE A 825 -24.37 -24.32 -19.35
CA PHE A 825 -24.27 -23.25 -18.35
C PHE A 825 -24.70 -23.75 -16.97
N LYS A 826 -23.87 -23.41 -15.98
CA LYS A 826 -24.14 -23.64 -14.56
C LYS A 826 -23.73 -22.39 -13.78
N PRO A 827 -24.52 -21.96 -12.78
CA PRO A 827 -24.17 -20.79 -11.97
C PRO A 827 -22.82 -20.95 -11.27
N ASN A 828 -22.00 -19.90 -11.33
CA ASN A 828 -20.72 -19.81 -10.64
C ASN A 828 -20.88 -19.35 -9.18
N GLY A 829 -21.82 -18.43 -8.92
CA GLY A 829 -22.11 -17.92 -7.57
C GLY A 829 -21.27 -16.74 -7.12
N LYS A 830 -20.40 -16.15 -7.96
CA LYS A 830 -19.58 -14.97 -7.62
C LYS A 830 -20.41 -13.84 -7.04
N ALA A 831 -21.58 -13.55 -7.61
CA ALA A 831 -22.47 -12.51 -7.11
C ALA A 831 -22.98 -12.81 -5.70
N MET A 832 -23.26 -14.09 -5.38
CA MET A 832 -23.66 -14.54 -4.04
C MET A 832 -22.52 -14.32 -3.03
N HIS A 833 -21.28 -14.67 -3.39
CA HIS A 833 -20.11 -14.45 -2.54
C HIS A 833 -19.90 -12.97 -2.24
N VAL A 834 -19.85 -12.12 -3.27
CA VAL A 834 -19.62 -10.66 -3.13
C VAL A 834 -20.70 -10.00 -2.26
N LYS A 835 -21.94 -10.49 -2.28
CA LYS A 835 -23.04 -10.00 -1.43
C LYS A 835 -23.11 -10.68 -0.05
N GLY A 836 -22.25 -11.64 0.26
CA GLY A 836 -22.22 -12.32 1.56
C GLY A 836 -23.32 -13.37 1.76
N PHE A 837 -23.89 -13.92 0.69
CA PHE A 837 -24.76 -15.10 0.75
C PHE A 837 -23.93 -16.39 0.83
N LEU A 838 -23.00 -16.46 1.80
CA LEU A 838 -21.94 -17.47 1.86
C LEU A 838 -22.46 -18.92 1.87
N LYS A 839 -23.53 -19.22 2.61
CA LYS A 839 -24.16 -20.57 2.59
C LYS A 839 -24.68 -20.97 1.20
N ARG A 840 -25.34 -20.04 0.51
CA ARG A 840 -25.86 -20.28 -0.85
C ARG A 840 -24.71 -20.41 -1.85
N PHE A 841 -23.69 -19.55 -1.72
CA PHE A 841 -22.47 -19.64 -2.51
C PHE A 841 -21.80 -21.00 -2.34
N ALA A 842 -21.58 -21.48 -1.11
CA ALA A 842 -20.96 -22.78 -0.87
C ALA A 842 -21.74 -23.93 -1.53
N LYS A 843 -23.08 -23.91 -1.47
CA LYS A 843 -23.92 -24.90 -2.17
C LYS A 843 -23.78 -24.81 -3.69
N THR A 844 -23.82 -23.61 -4.26
CA THR A 844 -23.63 -23.39 -5.71
C THR A 844 -22.24 -23.82 -6.16
N ALA A 845 -21.20 -23.44 -5.40
CA ALA A 845 -19.82 -23.78 -5.66
C ALA A 845 -19.60 -25.29 -5.62
N LYS A 846 -20.19 -25.99 -4.64
CA LYS A 846 -20.13 -27.45 -4.56
C LYS A 846 -20.70 -28.11 -5.82
N ASN A 847 -21.92 -27.74 -6.22
CA ASN A 847 -22.55 -28.30 -7.41
C ASN A 847 -21.73 -28.04 -8.69
N GLN A 848 -21.14 -26.84 -8.80
CA GLN A 848 -20.31 -26.48 -9.94
C GLN A 848 -18.97 -27.22 -9.93
N ALA A 849 -18.35 -27.35 -8.76
CA ALA A 849 -17.11 -28.10 -8.59
C ALA A 849 -17.32 -29.59 -8.92
N GLU A 850 -18.40 -30.22 -8.45
CA GLU A 850 -18.74 -31.61 -8.79
C GLU A 850 -18.87 -31.81 -10.31
N PHE A 851 -19.54 -30.87 -11.00
CA PHE A 851 -19.65 -30.89 -12.46
C PHE A 851 -18.28 -30.74 -13.15
N LEU A 852 -17.48 -29.75 -12.76
CA LEU A 852 -16.16 -29.52 -13.36
C LEU A 852 -15.19 -30.67 -13.08
N ASN A 853 -15.22 -31.27 -11.89
CA ASN A 853 -14.45 -32.48 -11.58
C ASN A 853 -14.84 -33.67 -12.46
N ARG A 854 -16.14 -33.86 -12.72
CA ARG A 854 -16.60 -34.91 -13.65
C ARG A 854 -16.04 -34.68 -15.05
N VAL A 855 -16.11 -33.45 -15.55
CA VAL A 855 -15.64 -33.10 -16.89
C VAL A 855 -14.10 -33.14 -16.99
N ALA A 856 -13.39 -32.76 -15.93
CA ALA A 856 -11.93 -32.79 -15.89
C ALA A 856 -11.35 -34.21 -16.08
N LYS A 857 -12.09 -35.26 -15.70
CA LYS A 857 -11.69 -36.67 -15.94
C LYS A 857 -11.53 -37.02 -17.42
N LEU A 858 -12.06 -36.21 -18.33
CA LEU A 858 -11.93 -36.42 -19.77
C LEU A 858 -10.52 -36.05 -20.30
N GLY A 859 -9.69 -35.38 -19.50
CA GLY A 859 -8.32 -34.99 -19.88
C GLY A 859 -8.22 -33.87 -20.89
N MET A 860 -9.34 -33.22 -21.24
CA MET A 860 -9.41 -32.11 -22.19
C MET A 860 -9.32 -30.76 -21.48
N PRO A 861 -8.70 -29.73 -22.08
CA PRO A 861 -8.56 -28.41 -21.47
C PRO A 861 -9.92 -27.73 -21.24
N LEU A 862 -10.15 -27.27 -20.01
CA LEU A 862 -11.28 -26.44 -19.62
C LEU A 862 -10.88 -24.96 -19.71
N VAL A 863 -11.60 -24.14 -20.49
CA VAL A 863 -11.25 -22.73 -20.70
C VAL A 863 -12.45 -21.82 -20.50
N GLY A 864 -12.27 -20.76 -19.70
CA GLY A 864 -13.26 -19.69 -19.56
C GLY A 864 -12.72 -18.35 -20.08
N VAL A 865 -13.63 -17.46 -20.46
CA VAL A 865 -13.27 -16.18 -21.10
C VAL A 865 -13.14 -15.05 -20.08
N ASP A 866 -14.13 -14.84 -19.20
CA ASP A 866 -14.04 -13.76 -18.22
C ASP A 866 -13.10 -14.12 -17.05
N PRO A 867 -12.01 -13.35 -16.84
CA PRO A 867 -11.01 -13.70 -15.83
C PRO A 867 -11.54 -13.64 -14.41
N ALA A 868 -12.51 -12.76 -14.09
CA ALA A 868 -13.05 -12.65 -12.73
C ALA A 868 -13.85 -13.90 -12.33
N ILE A 869 -14.49 -14.56 -13.30
CA ILE A 869 -15.21 -15.81 -13.10
C ILE A 869 -14.23 -16.99 -13.04
N VAL A 870 -13.30 -17.10 -14.00
CA VAL A 870 -12.32 -18.20 -14.04
C VAL A 870 -11.50 -18.25 -12.74
N LEU A 871 -10.99 -17.10 -12.29
CA LEU A 871 -10.15 -17.03 -11.10
C LEU A 871 -10.92 -17.35 -9.80
N SER A 872 -12.25 -17.21 -9.79
CA SER A 872 -13.06 -17.58 -8.62
C SER A 872 -13.03 -19.07 -8.31
N TYR A 873 -12.82 -19.91 -9.33
CA TYR A 873 -12.65 -21.35 -9.15
C TYR A 873 -11.33 -21.73 -8.47
N ARG A 874 -10.33 -20.85 -8.54
CA ARG A 874 -8.99 -21.06 -7.99
C ARG A 874 -8.87 -20.54 -6.56
N ASP A 875 -9.63 -19.49 -6.24
CA ASP A 875 -9.51 -18.78 -4.97
C ASP A 875 -10.74 -18.95 -4.06
N GLU A 876 -11.89 -18.33 -4.37
CA GLU A 876 -13.07 -18.39 -3.48
C GLU A 876 -13.65 -19.80 -3.33
N TYR A 877 -13.57 -20.64 -4.36
CA TYR A 877 -13.98 -22.05 -4.25
C TYR A 877 -13.07 -22.83 -3.31
N LYS A 878 -11.76 -22.53 -3.31
CA LYS A 878 -10.79 -23.15 -2.42
C LYS A 878 -11.04 -22.74 -0.97
N GLU A 879 -11.36 -21.47 -0.72
CA GLU A 879 -11.75 -20.99 0.62
C GLU A 879 -13.05 -21.64 1.11
N ALA A 880 -14.08 -21.69 0.26
CA ALA A 880 -15.42 -22.14 0.66
C ALA A 880 -15.56 -23.67 0.79
N LEU A 881 -14.90 -24.44 -0.08
CA LEU A 881 -15.07 -25.91 -0.14
C LEU A 881 -13.87 -26.68 0.43
N GLN A 882 -12.70 -26.04 0.56
CA GLN A 882 -11.47 -26.67 1.04
C GLN A 882 -11.18 -27.98 0.28
N ALA A 883 -10.96 -29.10 0.99
CA ALA A 883 -10.71 -30.40 0.39
C ALA A 883 -11.86 -30.91 -0.52
N GLN A 884 -13.11 -30.46 -0.30
CA GLN A 884 -14.27 -30.86 -1.10
C GLN A 884 -14.31 -30.18 -2.48
N ARG A 885 -13.41 -29.23 -2.77
CA ARG A 885 -13.33 -28.54 -4.07
C ARG A 885 -12.96 -29.52 -5.20
N GLY A 886 -12.20 -30.56 -4.90
CA GLY A 886 -11.65 -31.51 -5.89
C GLY A 886 -10.53 -30.91 -6.76
N ASP A 887 -10.15 -31.65 -7.80
CA ASP A 887 -9.00 -31.37 -8.66
C ASP A 887 -9.43 -31.15 -10.12
N PHE A 888 -9.91 -29.94 -10.40
CA PHE A 888 -10.14 -29.45 -11.76
C PHE A 888 -9.36 -28.15 -12.00
N HIS A 889 -9.00 -27.88 -13.24
CA HIS A 889 -8.30 -26.64 -13.61
C HIS A 889 -8.97 -25.98 -14.80
N VAL A 890 -9.57 -24.80 -14.57
CA VAL A 890 -10.12 -23.96 -15.65
C VAL A 890 -9.09 -22.90 -15.99
N LEU A 891 -8.59 -22.94 -17.22
CA LEU A 891 -7.68 -21.95 -17.80
C LEU A 891 -8.44 -20.70 -18.24
N THR A 892 -7.76 -19.57 -18.22
CA THR A 892 -8.19 -18.38 -18.95
C THR A 892 -7.88 -18.55 -20.45
N ALA A 893 -8.53 -17.76 -21.31
CA ALA A 893 -8.29 -17.82 -22.74
C ALA A 893 -6.82 -17.59 -23.14
N HIS A 894 -6.09 -16.71 -22.43
CA HIS A 894 -4.68 -16.45 -22.73
C HIS A 894 -3.76 -17.58 -22.28
N GLU A 895 -3.96 -18.17 -21.09
CA GLU A 895 -3.18 -19.34 -20.66
C GLU A 895 -3.31 -20.48 -21.69
N TRP A 896 -4.53 -20.74 -22.16
CA TRP A 896 -4.73 -21.77 -23.18
C TRP A 896 -4.01 -21.43 -24.48
N LEU A 897 -4.19 -20.21 -25.01
CA LEU A 897 -3.53 -19.77 -26.24
C LEU A 897 -2.00 -19.84 -26.11
N LYS A 898 -1.44 -19.41 -24.98
CA LYS A 898 -0.01 -19.47 -24.71
C LYS A 898 0.50 -20.90 -24.68
N ASN A 899 -0.21 -21.81 -24.00
CA ASN A 899 0.14 -23.22 -23.95
C ASN A 899 0.15 -23.86 -25.35
N GLN A 900 -0.78 -23.48 -26.24
CA GLN A 900 -0.81 -23.98 -27.63
C GLN A 900 0.29 -23.40 -28.52
N LEU A 901 0.73 -22.17 -28.24
CA LEU A 901 1.89 -21.56 -28.92
C LEU A 901 3.20 -22.20 -28.46
N ASP A 902 3.33 -22.49 -27.17
CA ASP A 902 4.54 -23.08 -26.58
C ASP A 902 4.71 -24.55 -26.96
N SER A 903 3.62 -25.27 -27.20
CA SER A 903 3.64 -26.66 -27.68
C SER A 903 3.93 -26.79 -29.18
N GLY A 904 4.09 -25.69 -29.90
CA GLY A 904 4.33 -25.68 -31.35
C GLY A 904 3.09 -25.95 -32.22
N VAL A 905 1.93 -26.23 -31.62
CA VAL A 905 0.69 -26.58 -32.34
C VAL A 905 0.20 -25.44 -33.25
N LEU A 906 0.54 -24.20 -32.90
CA LEU A 906 0.14 -22.98 -33.60
C LEU A 906 1.29 -22.30 -34.37
N GLU A 907 2.36 -23.01 -34.74
CA GLU A 907 3.53 -22.39 -35.42
C GLU A 907 3.23 -21.87 -36.83
N ASN A 908 2.32 -22.52 -37.57
CA ASN A 908 2.04 -22.23 -38.99
C ASN A 908 0.79 -21.34 -39.18
N LEU A 909 0.55 -20.40 -38.27
CA LEU A 909 -0.60 -19.49 -38.39
C LEU A 909 -0.46 -18.56 -39.59
N PRO A 910 -1.55 -18.32 -40.36
CA PRO A 910 -1.53 -17.35 -41.45
C PRO A 910 -1.26 -15.96 -40.88
N LYS A 911 -0.16 -15.34 -41.32
CA LYS A 911 0.20 -13.97 -40.95
C LYS A 911 -0.50 -13.00 -41.90
N THR A 912 -1.03 -11.92 -41.34
CA THR A 912 -1.54 -10.79 -42.13
C THR A 912 -0.44 -9.76 -42.33
N ASP A 913 -0.38 -9.13 -43.50
CA ASP A 913 0.53 -8.01 -43.78
C ASP A 913 0.06 -6.70 -43.12
N ARG A 914 -1.16 -6.68 -42.57
CA ARG A 914 -1.73 -5.50 -41.90
C ARG A 914 -1.38 -5.50 -40.43
N THR A 915 -0.58 -4.53 -40.00
CA THR A 915 -0.31 -4.26 -38.59
C THR A 915 -1.27 -3.19 -38.07
N PHE A 916 -1.86 -3.45 -36.90
CA PHE A 916 -2.67 -2.46 -36.19
C PHE A 916 -2.00 -2.12 -34.85
N ASP A 917 -2.20 -0.88 -34.39
CA ASP A 917 -1.70 -0.43 -33.08
C ASP A 917 -2.74 -0.76 -31.99
N TRP A 918 -2.64 -1.96 -31.42
CA TRP A 918 -3.57 -2.43 -30.40
C TRP A 918 -3.17 -1.94 -29.01
N HIS A 919 -4.15 -1.55 -28.19
CA HIS A 919 -3.95 -1.17 -26.79
C HIS A 919 -4.71 -2.09 -25.84
N LEU A 920 -4.01 -2.77 -24.93
CA LEU A 920 -4.62 -3.66 -23.93
C LEU A 920 -4.88 -2.92 -22.61
N PHE A 921 -6.12 -2.98 -22.16
CA PHE A 921 -6.58 -2.57 -20.84
C PHE A 921 -6.95 -3.82 -20.02
N PRO A 922 -6.01 -4.40 -19.26
CA PRO A 922 -6.22 -5.67 -18.59
C PRO A 922 -7.21 -5.54 -17.41
N HIS A 923 -7.92 -6.63 -17.11
CA HIS A 923 -8.88 -6.65 -16.02
C HIS A 923 -8.17 -6.64 -14.65
N CYS A 924 -8.70 -5.89 -13.69
CA CYS A 924 -8.03 -5.72 -12.40
C CYS A 924 -7.79 -7.04 -11.63
N THR A 925 -8.72 -8.00 -11.70
CA THR A 925 -8.55 -9.33 -11.09
C THR A 925 -7.52 -10.17 -11.85
N GLU A 926 -7.46 -10.06 -13.17
CA GLU A 926 -6.48 -10.77 -14.00
C GLU A 926 -5.06 -10.29 -13.65
N SER A 927 -4.81 -8.98 -13.70
CA SER A 927 -3.50 -8.42 -13.33
C SER A 927 -3.11 -8.65 -11.87
N THR A 928 -4.09 -8.92 -10.99
CA THR A 928 -3.88 -9.17 -9.56
C THR A 928 -3.44 -10.61 -9.28
N PHE A 929 -4.12 -11.59 -9.87
CA PHE A 929 -3.84 -13.02 -9.66
C PHE A 929 -2.83 -13.58 -10.66
N MET A 930 -2.71 -12.94 -11.83
CA MET A 930 -1.85 -13.35 -12.92
C MET A 930 -1.05 -12.15 -13.45
N PRO A 931 -0.04 -11.65 -12.70
CA PRO A 931 0.70 -10.45 -13.08
C PRO A 931 1.41 -10.53 -14.43
N ASN A 932 1.72 -11.74 -14.92
CA ASN A 932 2.36 -11.97 -16.22
C ASN A 932 1.37 -11.97 -17.39
N SER A 933 0.07 -12.06 -17.14
CA SER A 933 -0.97 -12.13 -18.16
C SER A 933 -0.85 -11.02 -19.23
N PRO A 934 -0.60 -9.73 -18.90
CA PRO A 934 -0.44 -8.71 -19.93
C PRO A 934 0.75 -8.96 -20.88
N LYS A 935 1.86 -9.47 -20.34
CA LYS A 935 3.05 -9.84 -21.15
C LYS A 935 2.76 -11.06 -22.02
N GLU A 936 2.03 -12.05 -21.49
CA GLU A 936 1.59 -13.21 -22.25
C GLU A 936 0.67 -12.81 -23.40
N TRP A 937 -0.24 -11.85 -23.20
CA TRP A 937 -1.04 -11.27 -24.29
C TRP A 937 -0.19 -10.59 -25.36
N GLN A 938 0.87 -9.87 -24.99
CA GLN A 938 1.80 -9.28 -25.97
C GLN A 938 2.49 -10.37 -26.80
N GLN A 939 3.02 -11.40 -26.14
CA GLN A 939 3.66 -12.54 -26.80
C GLN A 939 2.70 -13.28 -27.75
N ILE A 940 1.42 -13.43 -27.34
CA ILE A 940 0.38 -13.98 -28.22
C ILE A 940 0.24 -13.10 -29.45
N PHE A 941 0.00 -11.80 -29.30
CA PHE A 941 -0.19 -10.88 -30.44
C PHE A 941 1.02 -10.84 -31.38
N GLU A 942 2.24 -10.87 -30.85
CA GLU A 942 3.47 -10.95 -31.64
C GLU A 942 3.50 -12.20 -32.54
N LYS A 943 3.01 -13.35 -32.06
CA LYS A 943 2.92 -14.58 -32.87
C LYS A 943 1.88 -14.47 -33.99
N PHE A 944 0.87 -13.62 -33.84
CA PHE A 944 -0.08 -13.25 -34.89
C PHE A 944 0.40 -12.08 -35.77
N GLY A 945 1.65 -11.63 -35.61
CA GLY A 945 2.22 -10.53 -36.39
C GLY A 945 1.67 -9.15 -36.02
N GLN A 946 1.13 -8.99 -34.80
CA GLN A 946 0.55 -7.74 -34.31
C GLN A 946 1.37 -7.14 -33.17
N GLN A 947 1.34 -5.83 -33.03
CA GLN A 947 1.89 -5.12 -31.88
C GLN A 947 0.78 -4.85 -30.86
N LEU A 948 1.07 -5.10 -29.57
CA LEU A 948 0.14 -4.84 -28.48
C LEU A 948 0.81 -3.99 -27.39
N THR A 949 0.30 -2.79 -27.18
CA THR A 949 0.72 -1.87 -26.13
C THR A 949 -0.12 -2.08 -24.88
N VAL A 950 0.49 -2.46 -23.76
CA VAL A 950 -0.24 -2.65 -22.49
C VAL A 950 -0.37 -1.32 -21.74
N GLU A 951 -1.60 -0.89 -21.49
CA GLU A 951 -1.90 0.32 -20.73
C GLU A 951 -1.90 0.04 -19.22
N LYS A 952 -1.10 0.81 -18.48
CA LYS A 952 -1.10 0.76 -17.00
C LYS A 952 -2.35 1.48 -16.48
N VAL A 953 -3.35 0.71 -16.05
CA VAL A 953 -4.63 1.23 -15.53
C VAL A 953 -5.01 0.63 -14.18
N GLY A 954 -5.73 1.43 -13.39
CA GLY A 954 -6.40 0.98 -12.17
C GLY A 954 -7.70 0.22 -12.46
N CYS A 955 -8.58 0.14 -11.46
CA CYS A 955 -9.91 -0.43 -11.67
C CYS A 955 -10.78 0.49 -12.54
N CYS A 956 -11.64 -0.08 -13.39
CA CYS A 956 -12.60 0.68 -14.20
C CYS A 956 -13.75 1.32 -13.39
N GLY A 957 -13.91 0.98 -12.10
CA GLY A 957 -14.99 1.48 -11.26
C GLY A 957 -16.30 0.67 -11.33
N MET A 958 -16.39 -0.37 -12.18
CA MET A 958 -17.59 -1.21 -12.29
C MET A 958 -17.60 -2.39 -11.31
N ALA A 959 -16.47 -3.12 -11.23
CA ALA A 959 -16.21 -4.33 -10.45
C ALA A 959 -17.46 -5.04 -9.90
N GLY A 960 -17.98 -5.99 -10.69
CA GLY A 960 -19.25 -6.66 -10.41
C GLY A 960 -20.43 -5.71 -10.65
N VAL A 961 -21.20 -5.42 -9.61
CA VAL A 961 -22.37 -4.53 -9.67
C VAL A 961 -22.12 -3.16 -9.03
N PHE A 962 -20.88 -2.89 -8.56
CA PHE A 962 -20.57 -1.67 -7.80
C PHE A 962 -20.98 -0.41 -8.58
N GLY A 963 -20.60 -0.35 -9.85
CA GLY A 963 -20.94 0.76 -10.74
C GLY A 963 -22.41 0.82 -11.14
N HIS A 964 -23.23 -0.20 -10.85
CA HIS A 964 -24.68 -0.18 -11.11
C HIS A 964 -25.49 0.24 -9.87
N GLU A 965 -24.87 0.40 -8.70
CA GLU A 965 -25.58 0.85 -7.51
C GLU A 965 -25.69 2.38 -7.52
N VAL A 966 -26.88 2.92 -7.30
CA VAL A 966 -27.15 4.37 -7.32
C VAL A 966 -26.25 5.12 -6.32
N GLN A 967 -26.13 4.57 -5.10
CA GLN A 967 -25.28 5.12 -4.04
C GLN A 967 -23.79 5.23 -4.40
N ASN A 968 -23.33 4.48 -5.41
CA ASN A 968 -21.92 4.40 -5.78
C ASN A 968 -21.62 5.10 -7.11
N GLN A 969 -22.60 5.71 -7.78
CA GLN A 969 -22.40 6.29 -9.13
C GLN A 969 -21.26 7.29 -9.19
N THR A 970 -21.26 8.28 -8.29
CA THR A 970 -20.21 9.30 -8.23
C THR A 970 -18.84 8.66 -8.05
N MET A 971 -18.68 7.81 -7.03
CA MET A 971 -17.40 7.13 -6.78
C MET A 971 -16.98 6.23 -7.97
N SER A 972 -17.92 5.51 -8.59
CA SER A 972 -17.64 4.68 -9.77
C SER A 972 -17.15 5.52 -10.96
N ARG A 973 -17.76 6.70 -11.16
CA ARG A 973 -17.35 7.67 -12.18
C ARG A 973 -15.97 8.25 -11.87
N ASP A 974 -15.75 8.71 -10.65
CA ASP A 974 -14.46 9.28 -10.24
C ASP A 974 -13.33 8.27 -10.42
N ILE A 975 -13.55 7.00 -10.07
CA ILE A 975 -12.57 5.91 -10.24
C ILE A 975 -12.23 5.71 -11.72
N TYR A 976 -13.23 5.77 -12.59
CA TYR A 976 -13.04 5.66 -14.03
C TYR A 976 -12.27 6.87 -14.59
N ASP A 977 -12.65 8.08 -14.17
CA ASP A 977 -12.11 9.34 -14.67
C ASP A 977 -10.63 9.53 -14.29
N ILE A 978 -10.20 9.11 -13.09
CA ILE A 978 -8.79 9.25 -12.67
C ILE A 978 -7.82 8.35 -13.43
N SER A 979 -8.28 7.23 -14.03
CA SER A 979 -7.40 6.20 -14.60
C SER A 979 -7.77 5.82 -16.03
N TRP A 980 -8.92 5.16 -16.23
CA TRP A 980 -9.31 4.61 -17.53
C TRP A 980 -9.57 5.70 -18.57
N ARG A 981 -10.31 6.75 -18.21
CA ARG A 981 -10.63 7.84 -19.15
C ARG A 981 -9.38 8.56 -19.64
N LYS A 982 -8.44 8.86 -18.73
CA LYS A 982 -7.16 9.49 -19.10
C LYS A 982 -6.37 8.64 -20.10
N LYS A 983 -6.39 7.31 -19.96
CA LYS A 983 -5.66 6.38 -20.82
C LYS A 983 -6.36 6.08 -22.15
N LEU A 984 -7.69 6.20 -22.21
CA LEU A 984 -8.46 6.10 -23.46
C LEU A 984 -8.46 7.41 -24.27
N HIS A 985 -8.25 8.56 -23.62
CA HIS A 985 -8.28 9.85 -24.29
C HIS A 985 -7.29 9.91 -25.48
N GLY A 986 -7.80 10.30 -26.66
CA GLY A 986 -7.03 10.41 -27.90
C GLY A 986 -6.77 9.09 -28.63
N LYS A 987 -7.30 7.96 -28.16
CA LYS A 987 -7.18 6.66 -28.83
C LYS A 987 -8.46 6.30 -29.58
N ASP A 988 -8.33 5.54 -30.65
CA ASP A 988 -9.47 4.91 -31.32
C ASP A 988 -9.98 3.71 -30.49
N PRO A 989 -11.24 3.72 -30.00
CA PRO A 989 -11.80 2.61 -29.24
C PRO A 989 -11.82 1.28 -30.00
N HIS A 990 -11.80 1.30 -31.34
CA HIS A 990 -11.79 0.09 -32.17
C HIS A 990 -10.54 -0.78 -31.96
N PHE A 991 -9.40 -0.14 -31.64
CA PHE A 991 -8.11 -0.79 -31.36
C PHE A 991 -7.82 -0.90 -29.86
N CYS A 992 -8.75 -0.49 -29.01
CA CYS A 992 -8.64 -0.65 -27.56
C CYS A 992 -9.32 -1.95 -27.11
N LEU A 993 -8.59 -2.78 -26.38
CA LEU A 993 -8.99 -4.11 -25.96
C LEU A 993 -9.16 -4.18 -24.45
N ALA A 994 -10.17 -4.88 -23.96
CA ALA A 994 -10.36 -5.13 -22.53
C ALA A 994 -10.80 -6.57 -22.26
N THR A 995 -10.09 -7.25 -21.35
CA THR A 995 -10.29 -8.68 -21.07
C THR A 995 -11.55 -8.96 -20.27
N GLY A 996 -11.92 -8.10 -19.31
CA GLY A 996 -13.10 -8.31 -18.47
C GLY A 996 -14.38 -7.67 -19.00
N TYR A 997 -15.51 -8.39 -18.86
CA TYR A 997 -16.84 -7.89 -19.24
C TYR A 997 -17.21 -6.59 -18.53
N SER A 998 -16.93 -6.51 -17.22
CA SER A 998 -17.28 -5.33 -16.42
C SER A 998 -16.57 -4.06 -16.90
N CYS A 999 -15.33 -4.17 -17.37
CA CYS A 999 -14.58 -3.07 -17.96
C CYS A 999 -15.17 -2.61 -19.29
N ARG A 1000 -15.48 -3.56 -20.20
CA ARG A 1000 -16.13 -3.25 -21.49
C ARG A 1000 -17.49 -2.57 -21.28
N SER A 1001 -18.29 -3.06 -20.33
CA SER A 1001 -19.58 -2.48 -19.95
C SER A 1001 -19.43 -1.02 -19.45
N GLN A 1002 -18.42 -0.75 -18.62
CA GLN A 1002 -18.16 0.60 -18.11
C GLN A 1002 -17.77 1.58 -19.22
N VAL A 1003 -16.87 1.17 -20.12
CA VAL A 1003 -16.46 2.00 -21.26
C VAL A 1003 -17.66 2.27 -22.17
N LYS A 1004 -18.47 1.25 -22.47
CA LYS A 1004 -19.72 1.42 -23.22
C LYS A 1004 -20.65 2.44 -22.56
N ARG A 1005 -20.72 2.45 -21.23
CA ARG A 1005 -21.59 3.38 -20.50
C ARG A 1005 -21.12 4.82 -20.57
N TYR A 1006 -19.83 5.07 -20.42
CA TYR A 1006 -19.30 6.43 -20.30
C TYR A 1006 -18.78 7.03 -21.60
N GLU A 1007 -18.23 6.21 -22.49
CA GLU A 1007 -17.65 6.64 -23.77
C GLU A 1007 -18.56 6.31 -24.96
N GLN A 1008 -19.68 5.60 -24.73
CA GLN A 1008 -20.59 5.13 -25.80
C GLN A 1008 -19.88 4.26 -26.86
N ALA A 1009 -18.76 3.66 -26.50
CA ALA A 1009 -17.94 2.82 -27.37
C ALA A 1009 -17.84 1.37 -26.85
N VAL A 1010 -17.86 0.40 -27.75
CA VAL A 1010 -17.75 -1.02 -27.40
C VAL A 1010 -16.32 -1.49 -27.67
N LEU A 1011 -15.58 -1.75 -26.60
CA LEU A 1011 -14.25 -2.35 -26.70
C LEU A 1011 -14.35 -3.84 -27.00
N LYS A 1012 -13.37 -4.38 -27.74
CA LYS A 1012 -13.27 -5.81 -28.04
C LYS A 1012 -12.56 -6.55 -26.90
N HIS A 1013 -12.85 -7.84 -26.75
CA HIS A 1013 -11.96 -8.74 -26.04
C HIS A 1013 -10.75 -9.08 -26.93
N PRO A 1014 -9.52 -9.30 -26.40
CA PRO A 1014 -8.36 -9.67 -27.21
C PRO A 1014 -8.58 -10.83 -28.19
N ILE A 1015 -9.25 -11.91 -27.76
CA ILE A 1015 -9.66 -13.01 -28.66
C ILE A 1015 -10.48 -12.58 -29.90
N GLN A 1016 -11.30 -11.53 -29.81
CA GLN A 1016 -12.06 -11.04 -30.96
C GLN A 1016 -11.15 -10.30 -31.95
N ALA A 1017 -10.16 -9.57 -31.44
CA ALA A 1017 -9.13 -8.94 -32.27
C ALA A 1017 -8.27 -10.00 -32.98
N LEU A 1018 -7.89 -11.08 -32.29
CA LEU A 1018 -7.18 -12.20 -32.92
C LEU A 1018 -8.03 -12.87 -34.02
N LEU A 1019 -9.34 -13.03 -33.79
CA LEU A 1019 -10.25 -13.57 -34.81
C LEU A 1019 -10.30 -12.68 -36.06
N GLU A 1020 -10.36 -11.36 -35.88
CA GLU A 1020 -10.37 -10.36 -36.95
C GLU A 1020 -9.05 -10.32 -37.73
N VAL A 1021 -7.93 -10.51 -37.05
CA VAL A 1021 -6.60 -10.63 -37.67
C VAL A 1021 -6.52 -11.86 -38.59
N LEU A 1022 -7.22 -12.94 -38.25
CA LEU A 1022 -7.32 -14.16 -39.06
C LEU A 1022 -8.37 -14.11 -40.18
N GLY A 1023 -8.99 -12.94 -40.46
CA GLY A 1023 -9.98 -12.73 -41.53
C GLY A 1023 -11.34 -13.34 -41.26
#